data_AF-A0A7S4QMD4-F1
#
_entry.id   AF-A0A7S4QMD4-F1
#
_cell.length_a   1.000
_cell.length_b   1.000
_cell.length_c   1.000
_cell.angle_alpha   90.00
_cell.angle_beta   90.00
_cell.angle_gamma   90.00
#
_symmetry.space_group_name_H-M   'P 1'
#
loop_
_entity.id
_entity.type
_entity.pdbx_description
1 polymer ?
#
loop_
_entity_poly.entity_id
_entity_poly.type
_entity_poly.pdbx_seq_one_letter_code
_entity_poly.pdbx_strand_id
1 'polypeptide(L)'
;PKEDHIWLNTTYATIRSPGMRKMTAGRYNRRMMFAPLSLIALTVFQSSYISFAQDMPDNGTAMGTCDCVDAITAAKTAASTEIDLFQGKLMKSETEANALRGELSGCEADRTASFQRNEKRIEELLKQLDEAEASEQKLAKKFSQVEKELVTTKSALLSSKKSVTELTNALDGAKTELSGNKQTVTELTNALDGAKTELSGSKKTVAELTEALDGANKKVGAIDGETDALKTELSNSKQTVTELTDSGSKKTVTELTEALDGAALDGAKTELSGSKQNVAELTETLDGANKKAATLDNELTRAKEMLKEATTLHQTETEKLRETHAKDRAEIESNHNDALQKATALESSLTRVKSQRDLKTKDMDGKINSLTDDLDKHKKMLKDSRDKFFDTRQELFATSAELRKMHERAGMTYCNTTLIMEDSTKIFSNLGPKITVFWDEFYTKTLVPFSRTLGRIWAMCLEETEIIYNENLAEHVEMAKNTLNGVYNDHVTPVIDERIMPLVNEHIMPIVDNYRDPVSEAAESVRLTAISVVKHTSKAAYAYLSVLEIDGDGLSFPAEWILRQLEYCKDHSEEIVDTATMYLPLFLAMTITGCFILGTIAIYFGVPTGYVWAYCTIRFLFRPRRKKLSPKKAAVKKSKKKKGTANGGAKTKSQ
;
A
#
# COMPACT_ATOMS: atom_id res chain seq x y z
N PRO A 1 -38.26 -22.45 12.39
CA PRO A 1 -38.46 -23.90 12.07
C PRO A 1 -37.57 -24.32 10.89
N LYS A 2 -36.54 -25.15 11.00
CA LYS A 2 -35.99 -25.99 12.08
C LYS A 2 -34.46 -26.02 11.91
N GLU A 3 -33.78 -26.01 13.06
CA GLU A 3 -32.40 -26.47 13.24
C GLU A 3 -32.31 -27.98 12.93
N ASP A 4 -31.12 -28.49 12.61
CA ASP A 4 -30.75 -29.83 13.08
C ASP A 4 -29.23 -29.94 13.34
N HIS A 5 -28.95 -30.15 14.62
CA HIS A 5 -27.69 -30.59 15.19
C HIS A 5 -27.58 -32.11 15.07
N ILE A 6 -26.40 -32.62 14.75
CA ILE A 6 -26.07 -34.04 14.99
C ILE A 6 -24.91 -34.12 15.99
N TRP A 7 -25.27 -34.60 17.18
CA TRP A 7 -24.38 -35.19 18.17
C TRP A 7 -24.14 -36.66 17.81
N LEU A 8 -22.93 -37.16 18.03
CA LEU A 8 -22.68 -38.58 18.25
C LEU A 8 -21.67 -38.74 19.39
N ASN A 9 -22.09 -39.56 20.34
CA ASN A 9 -21.47 -39.85 21.63
C ASN A 9 -21.18 -41.35 21.63
N THR A 10 -19.93 -41.79 21.89
CA THR A 10 -19.66 -43.17 22.33
C THR A 10 -18.31 -43.30 23.08
N THR A 11 -18.43 -43.27 24.40
CA THR A 11 -17.91 -44.20 25.44
C THR A 11 -16.60 -45.01 25.26
N TYR A 12 -15.69 -44.76 26.22
CA TYR A 12 -14.78 -45.64 26.99
C TYR A 12 -14.09 -46.89 26.38
N ALA A 13 -12.76 -46.90 26.49
CA ALA A 13 -12.02 -48.07 26.98
C ALA A 13 -10.73 -47.66 27.73
N THR A 14 -10.70 -48.01 29.01
CA THR A 14 -9.57 -47.94 29.95
C THR A 14 -8.65 -49.14 29.72
N ILE A 15 -7.31 -49.01 29.77
CA ILE A 15 -6.37 -50.06 30.24
C ILE A 15 -4.96 -49.46 30.51
N ARG A 16 -4.53 -49.65 31.76
CA ARG A 16 -3.19 -49.78 32.40
C ARG A 16 -1.93 -49.08 31.85
N SER A 17 -1.26 -48.39 32.79
CA SER A 17 0.19 -48.20 32.91
C SER A 17 0.89 -49.47 33.47
N PRO A 18 2.20 -49.66 33.24
CA PRO A 18 3.27 -49.12 34.12
C PRO A 18 4.49 -48.64 33.29
N GLY A 19 5.52 -47.91 33.74
CA GLY A 19 6.07 -47.56 35.04
C GLY A 19 7.56 -47.19 34.79
N MET A 20 8.17 -46.42 35.71
CA MET A 20 9.62 -46.12 35.80
C MET A 20 10.23 -45.24 34.68
N ARG A 21 11.21 -44.36 34.89
CA ARG A 21 12.22 -44.19 35.95
C ARG A 21 12.71 -42.73 35.94
N LYS A 22 12.91 -42.11 37.11
CA LYS A 22 13.60 -40.83 37.28
C LYS A 22 15.12 -41.08 37.29
N MET A 23 15.89 -40.26 36.58
CA MET A 23 17.30 -40.02 36.87
C MET A 23 17.60 -38.52 36.79
N THR A 24 18.14 -38.04 37.90
CA THR A 24 18.69 -36.72 38.18
C THR A 24 20.10 -36.59 37.58
N ALA A 25 20.43 -35.44 37.00
CA ALA A 25 21.81 -35.06 36.70
C ALA A 25 22.15 -33.73 37.40
N GLY A 26 23.12 -33.83 38.30
CA GLY A 26 23.63 -32.75 39.15
C GLY A 26 24.66 -31.86 38.46
N ARG A 27 24.88 -30.71 39.09
CA ARG A 27 25.80 -29.64 38.71
C ARG A 27 27.25 -30.05 39.00
N TYR A 28 28.16 -29.74 38.09
CA TYR A 28 29.60 -29.71 38.35
C TYR A 28 30.08 -28.25 38.33
N ASN A 29 30.63 -27.80 39.44
CA ASN A 29 31.38 -26.55 39.59
C ASN A 29 32.77 -26.95 40.10
N ARG A 30 33.82 -26.85 39.27
CA ARG A 30 35.22 -27.05 39.71
C ARG A 30 35.90 -25.69 39.80
N ARG A 31 36.23 -25.27 41.02
CA ARG A 31 37.29 -24.29 41.29
C ARG A 31 38.58 -25.06 41.51
N MET A 32 39.60 -24.78 40.70
CA MET A 32 41.00 -25.16 40.95
C MET A 32 41.57 -24.20 42.01
N MET A 33 42.08 -24.75 43.12
CA MET A 33 43.07 -24.07 43.95
C MET A 33 44.43 -24.67 43.61
N PHE A 34 45.36 -23.82 43.21
CA PHE A 34 46.78 -24.12 43.09
C PHE A 34 47.40 -24.21 44.49
N ALA A 35 48.14 -25.28 44.76
CA ALA A 35 49.07 -25.40 45.87
C ALA A 35 50.45 -24.88 45.43
N PRO A 36 51.23 -24.22 46.29
CA PRO A 36 52.66 -24.10 46.11
C PRO A 36 53.39 -25.11 47.02
N LEU A 37 54.00 -26.11 46.38
CA LEU A 37 55.04 -26.97 46.93
C LEU A 37 56.38 -26.44 46.38
N SER A 38 57.21 -25.84 47.24
CA SER A 38 58.69 -25.92 47.21
C SER A 38 59.32 -24.72 47.92
N LEU A 39 59.98 -24.96 49.06
CA LEU A 39 61.26 -24.37 49.52
C LEU A 39 61.36 -24.44 51.06
N ILE A 40 61.62 -25.63 51.60
CA ILE A 40 62.33 -25.78 52.89
C ILE A 40 63.21 -27.01 52.77
N ALA A 41 64.44 -26.83 52.30
CA ALA A 41 65.50 -27.83 52.35
C ALA A 41 66.86 -27.13 52.23
N LEU A 42 67.27 -26.38 53.27
CA LEU A 42 68.67 -25.97 53.48
C LEU A 42 68.85 -25.33 54.87
N THR A 43 68.56 -26.09 55.93
CA THR A 43 68.91 -25.73 57.32
C THR A 43 69.24 -26.97 58.19
N VAL A 44 70.00 -27.94 57.65
CA VAL A 44 70.42 -29.14 58.44
C VAL A 44 71.91 -29.53 58.24
N PHE A 45 72.80 -28.65 57.80
CA PHE A 45 74.23 -29.02 57.66
C PHE A 45 75.23 -28.02 58.26
N GLN A 46 74.88 -27.40 59.39
CA GLN A 46 75.82 -26.52 60.11
C GLN A 46 75.68 -26.58 61.64
N SER A 47 75.37 -27.74 62.22
CA SER A 47 75.28 -27.89 63.69
C SER A 47 75.73 -29.25 64.25
N SER A 48 76.66 -29.96 63.60
CA SER A 48 77.17 -31.25 64.12
C SER A 48 78.68 -31.47 63.98
N TYR A 49 79.48 -30.41 63.89
CA TYR A 49 80.96 -30.55 63.87
C TYR A 49 81.73 -29.58 64.78
N ILE A 50 81.08 -29.01 65.80
CA ILE A 50 81.74 -28.27 66.88
C ILE A 50 81.15 -28.72 68.22
N SER A 51 81.53 -29.92 68.68
CA SER A 51 81.38 -30.39 70.08
C SER A 51 82.15 -31.71 70.34
N PHE A 52 83.29 -31.94 69.69
CA PHE A 52 84.15 -33.11 69.99
C PHE A 52 85.64 -32.82 69.74
N ALA A 53 86.13 -31.71 70.30
CA ALA A 53 87.56 -31.38 70.35
C ALA A 53 87.91 -30.55 71.60
N GLN A 54 87.41 -30.99 72.76
CA GLN A 54 87.96 -30.65 74.07
C GLN A 54 88.10 -31.98 74.82
N ASP A 55 89.25 -32.14 75.48
CA ASP A 55 89.74 -33.32 76.20
C ASP A 55 90.37 -34.44 75.36
N MET A 56 91.70 -34.37 75.18
CA MET A 56 92.65 -35.32 75.78
C MET A 56 94.11 -34.87 75.49
N PRO A 57 95.07 -35.26 76.35
CA PRO A 57 96.23 -34.44 76.68
C PRO A 57 97.49 -34.73 75.84
N ASP A 58 98.40 -33.77 75.95
CA ASP A 58 99.82 -33.85 75.64
C ASP A 58 100.44 -35.20 76.02
N ASN A 59 101.10 -35.83 75.04
CA ASN A 59 102.42 -36.44 75.26
C ASN A 59 103.09 -36.69 73.91
N GLY A 60 104.24 -36.04 73.73
CA GLY A 60 105.05 -36.18 72.54
C GLY A 60 105.78 -37.51 72.46
N THR A 61 106.02 -37.99 71.25
CA THR A 61 107.33 -38.51 70.85
C THR A 61 107.45 -38.52 69.33
N ALA A 62 108.65 -38.21 68.88
CA ALA A 62 109.05 -37.96 67.50
C ALA A 62 109.10 -39.22 66.62
N MET A 63 108.76 -39.05 65.34
CA MET A 63 109.26 -39.70 64.12
C MET A 63 108.27 -39.28 63.02
N GLY A 64 108.63 -38.56 61.95
CA GLY A 64 109.61 -38.92 60.95
C GLY A 64 108.91 -38.83 59.58
N THR A 65 109.05 -37.67 58.94
CA THR A 65 109.10 -37.40 57.48
C THR A 65 108.12 -38.05 56.49
N CYS A 66 107.68 -37.18 55.55
CA CYS A 66 107.45 -37.39 54.11
C CYS A 66 106.00 -37.49 53.58
N ASP A 67 105.73 -36.62 52.60
CA ASP A 67 104.77 -36.68 51.48
C ASP A 67 103.25 -36.54 51.71
N CYS A 68 102.75 -36.48 52.96
CA CYS A 68 101.30 -36.34 53.18
C CYS A 68 100.81 -34.88 53.37
N VAL A 69 101.68 -33.95 53.73
CA VAL A 69 101.31 -32.56 54.06
C VAL A 69 101.06 -31.71 52.81
N ASP A 70 101.81 -31.95 51.73
CA ASP A 70 101.61 -31.23 50.47
C ASP A 70 100.34 -31.67 49.74
N ALA A 71 99.97 -32.96 49.85
CA ALA A 71 98.71 -33.48 49.32
C ALA A 71 97.47 -32.92 50.05
N ILE A 72 97.54 -32.78 51.38
CA ILE A 72 96.47 -32.18 52.18
C ILE A 72 96.36 -30.67 51.89
N THR A 73 97.49 -29.99 51.71
CA THR A 73 97.50 -28.57 51.36
C THR A 73 96.93 -28.35 49.96
N ALA A 74 97.30 -29.17 48.97
CA ALA A 74 96.73 -29.13 47.63
C ALA A 74 95.23 -29.44 47.61
N ALA A 75 94.77 -30.44 48.36
CA ALA A 75 93.35 -30.76 48.49
C ALA A 75 92.54 -29.62 49.15
N LYS A 76 93.12 -28.93 50.13
CA LYS A 76 92.51 -27.75 50.76
C LYS A 76 92.39 -26.58 49.79
N THR A 77 93.40 -26.33 48.97
CA THR A 77 93.36 -25.26 47.96
C THR A 77 92.38 -25.58 46.83
N ALA A 78 92.28 -26.85 46.42
CA ALA A 78 91.29 -27.32 45.44
C ALA A 78 89.85 -27.22 45.98
N ALA A 79 89.61 -27.61 47.23
CA ALA A 79 88.32 -27.45 47.87
C ALA A 79 87.94 -25.97 48.03
N SER A 80 88.90 -25.10 48.35
CA SER A 80 88.66 -23.64 48.42
C SER A 80 88.27 -23.05 47.08
N THR A 81 88.93 -23.45 46.00
CA THR A 81 88.61 -22.97 44.64
C THR A 81 87.27 -23.50 44.13
N GLU A 82 86.88 -24.73 44.46
CA GLU A 82 85.53 -25.22 44.18
C GLU A 82 84.46 -24.47 44.99
N ILE A 83 84.72 -24.17 46.27
CA ILE A 83 83.81 -23.37 47.10
C ILE A 83 83.63 -21.97 46.51
N ASP A 84 84.70 -21.31 46.09
CA ASP A 84 84.64 -19.99 45.46
C ASP A 84 83.88 -20.03 44.12
N LEU A 85 84.06 -21.10 43.33
CA LEU A 85 83.30 -21.32 42.09
C LEU A 85 81.80 -21.55 42.38
N PHE A 86 81.48 -22.31 43.43
CA PHE A 86 80.09 -22.54 43.85
C PHE A 86 79.44 -21.26 44.38
N GLN A 87 80.16 -20.46 45.17
CA GLN A 87 79.69 -19.15 45.63
C GLN A 87 79.46 -18.19 44.45
N GLY A 88 80.37 -18.17 43.47
CA GLY A 88 80.18 -17.39 42.24
C GLY A 88 78.95 -17.81 41.43
N LYS A 89 78.70 -19.12 41.31
CA LYS A 89 77.48 -19.66 40.67
C LYS A 89 76.21 -19.34 41.47
N LEU A 90 76.29 -19.38 42.80
CA LEU A 90 75.17 -19.03 43.68
C LEU A 90 74.80 -17.55 43.54
N MET A 91 75.79 -16.66 43.58
CA MET A 91 75.60 -15.21 43.40
C MET A 91 75.02 -14.88 42.01
N LYS A 92 75.46 -15.60 40.97
CA LYS A 92 74.88 -15.48 39.62
C LYS A 92 73.43 -15.97 39.58
N SER A 93 73.12 -17.10 40.20
CA SER A 93 71.75 -17.61 40.30
C SER A 93 70.84 -16.67 41.10
N GLU A 94 71.36 -16.03 42.14
CA GLU A 94 70.60 -15.08 42.97
C GLU A 94 70.34 -13.77 42.24
N THR A 95 71.30 -13.29 41.45
CA THR A 95 71.09 -12.12 40.57
C THR A 95 70.09 -12.41 39.46
N GLU A 96 70.13 -13.59 38.83
CA GLU A 96 69.12 -14.04 37.86
C GLU A 96 67.72 -14.20 38.49
N ALA A 97 67.64 -14.77 39.70
CA ALA A 97 66.37 -14.90 40.43
C ALA A 97 65.77 -13.53 40.83
N ASN A 98 66.61 -12.57 41.21
CA ASN A 98 66.18 -11.20 41.51
C ASN A 98 65.73 -10.44 40.26
N ALA A 99 66.40 -10.64 39.11
CA ALA A 99 65.97 -10.09 37.83
C ALA A 99 64.60 -10.64 37.40
N LEU A 100 64.39 -11.96 37.48
CA LEU A 100 63.10 -12.60 37.21
C LEU A 100 62.00 -12.12 38.17
N ARG A 101 62.32 -11.89 39.44
CA ARG A 101 61.36 -11.31 40.42
C ARG A 101 60.95 -9.89 40.03
N GLY A 102 61.89 -9.09 39.52
CA GLY A 102 61.64 -7.77 38.95
C GLY A 102 60.69 -7.83 37.76
N GLU A 103 60.96 -8.69 36.77
CA GLU A 103 60.09 -8.89 35.60
C GLU A 103 58.69 -9.38 35.98
N LEU A 104 58.60 -10.32 36.93
CA LEU A 104 57.32 -10.82 37.44
C LEU A 104 56.51 -9.69 38.11
N SER A 105 57.16 -8.85 38.93
CA SER A 105 56.49 -7.71 39.57
C SER A 105 55.99 -6.68 38.55
N GLY A 106 56.74 -6.45 37.47
CA GLY A 106 56.33 -5.59 36.36
C GLY A 106 55.11 -6.16 35.61
N CYS A 107 55.12 -7.47 35.35
CA CYS A 107 54.01 -8.17 34.71
C CYS A 107 52.73 -8.14 35.57
N GLU A 108 52.86 -8.28 36.90
CA GLU A 108 51.73 -8.15 37.83
C GLU A 108 51.16 -6.73 37.87
N ALA A 109 52.02 -5.70 37.83
CA ALA A 109 51.59 -4.31 37.75
C ALA A 109 50.86 -4.01 36.43
N ASP A 110 51.39 -4.46 35.30
CA ASP A 110 50.76 -4.30 33.97
C ASP A 110 49.42 -5.04 33.87
N ARG A 111 49.35 -6.24 34.43
CA ARG A 111 48.11 -7.02 34.52
C ARG A 111 47.08 -6.29 35.37
N THR A 112 47.47 -5.73 36.51
CA THR A 112 46.57 -4.97 37.39
C THR A 112 46.07 -3.70 36.70
N ALA A 113 46.94 -2.95 36.01
CA ALA A 113 46.56 -1.78 35.23
C ALA A 113 45.61 -2.14 34.06
N SER A 114 45.83 -3.28 33.41
CA SER A 114 44.92 -3.82 32.38
C SER A 114 43.53 -4.14 32.95
N PHE A 115 43.47 -4.77 34.13
CA PHE A 115 42.20 -5.04 34.81
C PHE A 115 41.43 -3.76 35.14
N GLN A 116 42.10 -2.74 35.71
CA GLN A 116 41.45 -1.46 36.01
C GLN A 116 40.95 -0.73 34.75
N ARG A 117 41.70 -0.80 33.64
CA ARG A 117 41.24 -0.25 32.34
C ARG A 117 40.00 -0.98 31.84
N ASN A 118 39.97 -2.31 31.96
CA ASN A 118 38.84 -3.12 31.55
C ASN A 118 37.61 -2.87 32.45
N GLU A 119 37.80 -2.70 33.75
CA GLU A 119 36.74 -2.38 34.71
C GLU A 119 36.08 -1.04 34.37
N LYS A 120 36.87 0.03 34.18
CA LYS A 120 36.35 1.34 33.72
C LYS A 120 35.61 1.26 32.40
N ARG A 121 36.11 0.44 31.47
CA ARG A 121 35.46 0.23 30.16
C ARG A 121 34.14 -0.55 30.29
N ILE A 122 34.04 -1.48 31.23
CA ILE A 122 32.79 -2.18 31.54
C ILE A 122 31.78 -1.21 32.15
N GLU A 123 32.19 -0.33 33.07
CA GLU A 123 31.32 0.68 33.67
C GLU A 123 30.76 1.65 32.61
N GLU A 124 31.60 2.12 31.69
CA GLU A 124 31.17 2.99 30.59
C GLU A 124 30.21 2.28 29.64
N LEU A 125 30.46 1.01 29.32
CA LEU A 125 29.56 0.21 28.48
C LEU A 125 28.21 -0.05 29.16
N LEU A 126 28.18 -0.25 30.47
CA LEU A 126 26.93 -0.38 31.24
C LEU A 126 26.12 0.92 31.20
N LYS A 127 26.78 2.07 31.34
CA LYS A 127 26.13 3.37 31.23
C LYS A 127 25.52 3.60 29.85
N GLN A 128 26.25 3.26 28.78
CA GLN A 128 25.74 3.35 27.41
C GLN A 128 24.56 2.40 27.17
N LEU A 129 24.56 1.23 27.80
CA LEU A 129 23.45 0.28 27.73
C LEU A 129 22.18 0.86 28.41
N ASP A 130 22.30 1.45 29.59
CA ASP A 130 21.19 2.09 30.29
C ASP A 130 20.59 3.26 29.47
N GLU A 131 21.44 4.07 28.84
CA GLU A 131 21.03 5.15 27.95
C GLU A 131 20.30 4.61 26.69
N ALA A 132 20.79 3.50 26.13
CA ALA A 132 20.15 2.83 25.00
C ALA A 132 18.78 2.27 25.38
N GLU A 133 18.64 1.58 26.53
CA GLU A 133 17.36 1.06 27.02
C GLU A 133 16.35 2.18 27.28
N ALA A 134 16.79 3.31 27.84
CA ALA A 134 15.94 4.48 28.04
C ALA A 134 15.46 5.07 26.70
N SER A 135 16.33 5.09 25.68
CA SER A 135 15.97 5.55 24.34
C SER A 135 14.94 4.61 23.67
N GLU A 136 15.08 3.30 23.85
CA GLU A 136 14.15 2.29 23.32
C GLU A 136 12.76 2.44 23.95
N GLN A 137 12.69 2.63 25.27
CA GLN A 137 11.42 2.88 25.96
C GLN A 137 10.75 4.18 25.49
N LYS A 138 11.53 5.23 25.19
CA LYS A 138 11.01 6.49 24.65
C LYS A 138 10.46 6.30 23.23
N LEU A 139 11.15 5.52 22.40
CA LEU A 139 10.71 5.13 21.06
C LEU A 139 9.42 4.30 21.11
N ALA A 140 9.33 3.31 22.00
CA ALA A 140 8.14 2.48 22.18
C ALA A 140 6.90 3.31 22.55
N LYS A 141 7.05 4.31 23.43
CA LYS A 141 5.96 5.26 23.77
C LYS A 141 5.52 6.08 22.56
N LYS A 142 6.47 6.60 21.77
CA LYS A 142 6.16 7.34 20.53
C LYS A 142 5.44 6.47 19.51
N PHE A 143 5.87 5.22 19.30
CA PHE A 143 5.18 4.27 18.42
C PHE A 143 3.74 4.01 18.87
N SER A 144 3.52 3.79 20.16
CA SER A 144 2.17 3.61 20.70
C SER A 144 1.27 4.84 20.49
N GLN A 145 1.84 6.05 20.56
CA GLN A 145 1.11 7.28 20.25
C GLN A 145 0.75 7.37 18.77
N VAL A 146 1.72 7.13 17.87
CA VAL A 146 1.50 7.15 16.42
C VAL A 146 0.44 6.13 16.01
N GLU A 147 0.42 4.94 16.62
CA GLU A 147 -0.59 3.92 16.35
C GLU A 147 -2.00 4.39 16.74
N LYS A 148 -2.15 5.08 17.88
CA LYS A 148 -3.43 5.68 18.30
C LYS A 148 -3.89 6.79 17.35
N GLU A 149 -2.97 7.66 16.92
CA GLU A 149 -3.27 8.70 15.95
C GLU A 149 -3.69 8.10 14.60
N LEU A 150 -3.02 7.04 14.14
CA LEU A 150 -3.36 6.33 12.92
C LEU A 150 -4.78 5.74 12.97
N VAL A 151 -5.14 5.08 14.08
CA VAL A 151 -6.50 4.53 14.29
C VAL A 151 -7.55 5.63 14.26
N THR A 152 -7.28 6.75 14.93
CA THR A 152 -8.19 7.91 14.97
C THR A 152 -8.35 8.56 13.59
N THR A 153 -7.26 8.65 12.83
CA THR A 153 -7.30 9.19 11.46
C THR A 153 -8.08 8.27 10.52
N LYS A 154 -7.93 6.95 10.69
CA LYS A 154 -8.66 5.95 9.90
C LYS A 154 -10.17 5.99 10.17
N SER A 155 -10.59 6.16 11.42
CA SER A 155 -12.02 6.30 11.74
C SER A 155 -12.61 7.59 11.19
N ALA A 156 -11.87 8.71 11.28
CA ALA A 156 -12.28 9.99 10.67
C ALA A 156 -12.42 9.87 9.14
N LEU A 157 -11.48 9.18 8.47
CA LEU A 157 -11.54 8.94 7.02
C LEU A 157 -12.76 8.11 6.62
N LEU A 158 -13.09 7.06 7.39
CA LEU A 158 -14.29 6.25 7.14
C LEU A 158 -15.58 7.06 7.31
N SER A 159 -15.64 7.93 8.32
CA SER A 159 -16.77 8.84 8.53
C SER A 159 -16.91 9.83 7.36
N SER A 160 -15.79 10.42 6.92
CA SER A 160 -15.78 11.33 5.78
C SER A 160 -16.19 10.63 4.47
N LYS A 161 -15.74 9.38 4.25
CA LYS A 161 -16.18 8.56 3.11
C LYS A 161 -17.69 8.32 3.11
N LYS A 162 -18.28 8.06 4.29
CA LYS A 162 -19.74 7.91 4.43
C LYS A 162 -20.47 9.19 4.04
N SER A 163 -20.02 10.34 4.56
CA SER A 163 -20.60 11.65 4.25
C SER A 163 -20.50 11.99 2.76
N VAL A 164 -19.39 11.68 2.09
CA VAL A 164 -19.26 11.85 0.63
C VAL A 164 -20.29 11.00 -0.11
N THR A 165 -20.51 9.76 0.33
CA THR A 165 -21.50 8.87 -0.30
C THR A 165 -22.92 9.41 -0.14
N GLU A 166 -23.25 9.95 1.05
CA GLU A 166 -24.54 10.60 1.31
C GLU A 166 -24.73 11.86 0.44
N LEU A 167 -23.68 12.67 0.25
CA LEU A 167 -23.71 13.84 -0.63
C LEU A 167 -23.87 13.45 -2.12
N THR A 168 -23.21 12.38 -2.57
CA THR A 168 -23.39 11.86 -3.94
C THR A 168 -24.83 11.46 -4.18
N ASN A 169 -25.44 10.71 -3.25
CA ASN A 169 -26.85 10.31 -3.37
C ASN A 169 -27.80 11.53 -3.37
N ALA A 170 -27.52 12.54 -2.54
CA ALA A 170 -28.32 13.77 -2.52
C ALA A 170 -28.21 14.55 -3.85
N LEU A 171 -27.02 14.57 -4.45
CA LEU A 171 -26.80 15.21 -5.75
C LEU A 171 -27.55 14.49 -6.88
N ASP A 172 -27.56 13.16 -6.87
CA ASP A 172 -28.32 12.37 -7.84
C ASP A 172 -29.84 12.60 -7.68
N GLY A 173 -30.33 12.72 -6.45
CA GLY A 173 -31.70 13.12 -6.15
C GLY A 173 -32.05 14.49 -6.74
N ALA A 174 -31.24 15.52 -6.44
CA ALA A 174 -31.45 16.87 -6.95
C ALA A 174 -31.38 16.94 -8.50
N LYS A 175 -30.52 16.14 -9.13
CA LYS A 175 -30.44 16.04 -10.60
C LYS A 175 -31.71 15.45 -11.20
N THR A 176 -32.30 14.46 -10.53
CA THR A 176 -33.57 13.85 -10.95
C THR A 176 -34.72 14.86 -10.83
N GLU A 177 -34.80 15.58 -9.72
CA GLU A 177 -35.78 16.66 -9.52
C GLU A 177 -35.65 17.77 -10.56
N LEU A 178 -34.42 18.22 -10.87
CA LEU A 178 -34.18 19.22 -11.89
C LEU A 178 -34.65 18.77 -13.28
N SER A 179 -34.45 17.49 -13.62
CA SER A 179 -34.95 16.91 -14.86
C SER A 179 -36.47 16.90 -14.90
N GLY A 180 -37.13 16.55 -13.79
CA GLY A 180 -38.58 16.60 -13.65
C GLY A 180 -39.12 18.02 -13.84
N ASN A 181 -38.53 19.00 -13.14
CA ASN A 181 -38.92 20.40 -13.26
C ASN A 181 -38.72 20.95 -14.69
N LYS A 182 -37.65 20.54 -15.38
CA LYS A 182 -37.42 20.90 -16.79
C LYS A 182 -38.52 20.37 -17.71
N GLN A 183 -39.00 19.15 -17.45
CA GLN A 183 -40.14 18.59 -18.17
C GLN A 183 -41.42 19.39 -17.89
N THR A 184 -41.73 19.67 -16.62
CA THR A 184 -42.90 20.49 -16.23
C THR A 184 -42.88 21.87 -16.90
N VAL A 185 -41.73 22.54 -16.95
CA VAL A 185 -41.59 23.82 -17.65
C VAL A 185 -41.87 23.69 -19.15
N THR A 186 -41.43 22.59 -19.77
CA THR A 186 -41.69 22.32 -21.19
C THR A 186 -43.20 22.12 -21.43
N GLU A 187 -43.87 21.36 -20.56
CA GLU A 187 -45.31 21.14 -20.62
C GLU A 187 -46.11 22.43 -20.44
N LEU A 188 -45.74 23.27 -19.46
CA LEU A 188 -46.34 24.59 -19.25
C LEU A 188 -46.11 25.54 -20.43
N THR A 189 -44.94 25.49 -21.05
CA THR A 189 -44.63 26.30 -22.26
C THR A 189 -45.56 25.91 -23.40
N ASN A 190 -45.73 24.60 -23.64
CA ASN A 190 -46.63 24.10 -24.68
C ASN A 190 -48.09 24.47 -24.40
N ALA A 191 -48.54 24.39 -23.13
CA ALA A 191 -49.88 24.80 -22.74
C ALA A 191 -50.13 26.30 -22.98
N LEU A 192 -49.14 27.14 -22.66
CA LEU A 192 -49.20 28.58 -22.90
C LEU A 192 -49.31 28.91 -24.40
N ASP A 193 -48.55 28.21 -25.25
CA ASP A 193 -48.63 28.37 -26.71
C ASP A 193 -49.99 27.95 -27.27
N GLY A 194 -50.58 26.87 -26.72
CA GLY A 194 -51.94 26.45 -27.02
C GLY A 194 -52.97 27.54 -26.69
N ALA A 195 -52.95 28.05 -25.46
CA ALA A 195 -53.85 29.11 -25.01
C ALA A 195 -53.70 30.40 -25.86
N LYS A 196 -52.47 30.75 -26.25
CA LYS A 196 -52.20 31.90 -27.12
C LYS A 196 -52.82 31.73 -28.51
N THR A 197 -52.81 30.51 -29.04
CA THR A 197 -53.44 30.17 -30.33
C THR A 197 -54.96 30.30 -30.24
N GLU A 198 -55.56 29.76 -29.18
CA GLU A 198 -57.01 29.89 -28.92
C GLU A 198 -57.45 31.35 -28.75
N LEU A 199 -56.67 32.16 -28.05
CA LEU A 199 -56.93 33.59 -27.88
C LEU A 199 -56.93 34.33 -29.23
N SER A 200 -55.98 34.01 -30.12
CA SER A 200 -55.95 34.57 -31.46
C SER A 200 -57.19 34.17 -32.28
N GLY A 201 -57.64 32.92 -32.19
CA GLY A 201 -58.87 32.44 -32.82
C GLY A 201 -60.12 33.16 -32.30
N SER A 202 -60.21 33.34 -30.99
CA SER A 202 -61.29 34.08 -30.34
C SER A 202 -61.31 35.55 -30.77
N LYS A 203 -60.14 36.20 -30.84
CA LYS A 203 -60.01 37.59 -31.32
C LYS A 203 -60.50 37.75 -32.76
N LYS A 204 -60.20 36.79 -33.63
CA LYS A 204 -60.70 36.77 -35.02
C LYS A 204 -62.23 36.66 -35.06
N THR A 205 -62.78 35.74 -34.27
CA THR A 205 -64.24 35.54 -34.19
C THR A 205 -64.96 36.80 -33.70
N VAL A 206 -64.40 37.49 -32.69
CA VAL A 206 -64.95 38.77 -32.21
C VAL A 206 -64.91 39.85 -33.30
N ALA A 207 -63.83 39.94 -34.08
CA ALA A 207 -63.75 40.88 -35.19
C ALA A 207 -64.83 40.60 -36.25
N GLU A 208 -65.01 39.34 -36.65
CA GLU A 208 -66.05 38.91 -37.61
C GLU A 208 -67.46 39.24 -37.10
N LEU A 209 -67.73 39.01 -35.81
CA LEU A 209 -69.02 39.37 -35.19
C LEU A 209 -69.23 40.89 -35.13
N THR A 210 -68.17 41.67 -34.91
CA THR A 210 -68.24 43.15 -34.88
C THR A 210 -68.61 43.70 -36.26
N GLU A 211 -67.99 43.17 -37.33
CA GLU A 211 -68.33 43.55 -38.71
C GLU A 211 -69.77 43.17 -39.07
N ALA A 212 -70.23 41.98 -38.65
CA ALA A 212 -71.60 41.54 -38.87
C ALA A 212 -72.63 42.47 -38.18
N LEU A 213 -72.34 42.90 -36.94
CA LEU A 213 -73.17 43.82 -36.18
C LEU A 213 -73.25 45.21 -36.84
N ASP A 214 -72.13 45.74 -37.32
CA ASP A 214 -72.09 47.00 -38.07
C ASP A 214 -72.92 46.91 -39.35
N GLY A 215 -72.84 45.79 -40.06
CA GLY A 215 -73.67 45.50 -41.23
C GLY A 215 -75.16 45.49 -40.91
N ALA A 216 -75.55 44.88 -39.77
CA ALA A 216 -76.93 44.87 -39.31
C ALA A 216 -77.42 46.28 -38.94
N ASN A 217 -76.63 47.06 -38.22
CA ASN A 217 -76.97 48.44 -37.83
C ASN A 217 -77.18 49.35 -39.05
N LYS A 218 -76.37 49.22 -40.10
CA LYS A 218 -76.58 49.96 -41.36
C LYS A 218 -77.91 49.61 -42.01
N LYS A 219 -78.33 48.34 -41.99
CA LYS A 219 -79.62 47.92 -42.51
C LYS A 219 -80.78 48.50 -41.69
N VAL A 220 -80.67 48.51 -40.36
CA VAL A 220 -81.67 49.14 -39.49
C VAL A 220 -81.80 50.63 -39.81
N GLY A 221 -80.69 51.37 -39.92
CA GLY A 221 -80.73 52.78 -40.28
C GLY A 221 -81.34 53.06 -41.66
N ALA A 222 -81.18 52.16 -42.62
CA ALA A 222 -81.86 52.26 -43.92
C ALA A 222 -83.38 52.07 -43.79
N ILE A 223 -83.82 51.10 -42.96
CA ILE A 223 -85.24 50.87 -42.67
C ILE A 223 -85.87 52.06 -41.95
N ASP A 224 -85.16 52.68 -40.99
CA ASP A 224 -85.62 53.90 -40.33
C ASP A 224 -85.83 55.03 -41.35
N GLY A 225 -84.89 55.19 -42.30
CA GLY A 225 -85.01 56.17 -43.38
C GLY A 225 -86.21 55.93 -44.30
N GLU A 226 -86.48 54.67 -44.69
CA GLU A 226 -87.69 54.31 -45.43
C GLU A 226 -88.96 54.59 -44.62
N THR A 227 -88.94 54.30 -43.33
CA THR A 227 -90.07 54.55 -42.43
C THR A 227 -90.40 56.04 -42.34
N ASP A 228 -89.39 56.90 -42.24
CA ASP A 228 -89.56 58.35 -42.22
C ASP A 228 -90.08 58.90 -43.56
N ALA A 229 -89.59 58.35 -44.67
CA ALA A 229 -90.09 58.70 -46.01
C ALA A 229 -91.58 58.35 -46.16
N LEU A 230 -91.96 57.13 -45.78
CA LEU A 230 -93.36 56.69 -45.81
C LEU A 230 -94.25 57.52 -44.88
N LYS A 231 -93.75 57.90 -43.70
CA LYS A 231 -94.46 58.77 -42.77
C LYS A 231 -94.70 60.17 -43.34
N THR A 232 -93.73 60.69 -44.11
CA THR A 232 -93.85 61.97 -44.80
C THR A 232 -94.87 61.89 -45.93
N GLU A 233 -94.84 60.84 -46.75
CA GLU A 233 -95.87 60.58 -47.77
C GLU A 233 -97.28 60.47 -47.18
N LEU A 234 -97.41 59.78 -46.05
CA LEU A 234 -98.68 59.65 -45.35
C LEU A 234 -99.19 61.00 -44.85
N SER A 235 -98.30 61.84 -44.31
CA SER A 235 -98.64 63.20 -43.88
C SER A 235 -99.08 64.06 -45.05
N ASN A 236 -98.38 64.00 -46.18
CA ASN A 236 -98.73 64.73 -47.40
C ASN A 236 -100.09 64.29 -47.94
N SER A 237 -100.31 62.98 -48.05
CA SER A 237 -101.60 62.41 -48.50
C SER A 237 -102.75 62.86 -47.60
N LYS A 238 -102.52 62.88 -46.28
CA LYS A 238 -103.51 63.36 -45.30
C LYS A 238 -103.80 64.86 -45.47
N GLN A 239 -102.79 65.66 -45.77
CA GLN A 239 -102.97 67.08 -46.09
C GLN A 239 -103.78 67.28 -47.37
N THR A 240 -103.51 66.52 -48.44
CA THR A 240 -104.29 66.58 -49.69
C THR A 240 -105.77 66.24 -49.48
N VAL A 241 -106.06 65.23 -48.64
CA VAL A 241 -107.43 64.89 -48.24
C VAL A 241 -108.09 66.02 -47.46
N THR A 242 -107.33 66.72 -46.60
CA THR A 242 -107.84 67.85 -45.81
C THR A 242 -108.11 69.07 -46.71
N GLU A 243 -107.23 69.36 -47.67
CA GLU A 243 -107.41 70.43 -48.66
C GLU A 243 -108.61 70.18 -49.59
N LEU A 244 -108.84 68.93 -50.00
CA LEU A 244 -110.05 68.52 -50.73
C LEU A 244 -111.33 68.65 -49.89
N THR A 245 -111.21 68.55 -48.57
CA THR A 245 -112.33 68.70 -47.63
C THR A 245 -112.64 70.18 -47.36
N ASP A 246 -111.63 71.06 -47.41
CA ASP A 246 -111.75 72.49 -47.10
C ASP A 246 -111.97 73.39 -48.34
N SER A 247 -111.64 72.96 -49.56
CA SER A 247 -111.94 73.70 -50.79
C SER A 247 -113.40 73.49 -51.23
N GLY A 248 -114.32 74.23 -50.63
CA GLY A 248 -115.75 74.13 -50.90
C GLY A 248 -116.14 74.18 -52.39
N SER A 249 -116.94 73.20 -52.83
CA SER A 249 -117.84 73.32 -53.98
C SER A 249 -119.15 72.60 -53.69
N LYS A 250 -119.98 73.27 -52.87
CA LYS A 250 -121.33 72.88 -52.48
C LYS A 250 -122.39 73.13 -53.58
N LYS A 251 -121.99 73.06 -54.88
CA LYS A 251 -122.85 73.44 -56.02
C LYS A 251 -122.69 72.54 -57.28
N THR A 252 -122.39 71.25 -57.10
CA THR A 252 -122.39 70.24 -58.17
C THR A 252 -122.85 68.85 -57.67
N VAL A 253 -123.43 68.78 -56.48
CA VAL A 253 -123.90 67.52 -55.86
C VAL A 253 -125.24 67.05 -56.47
N THR A 254 -126.00 67.94 -57.11
CA THR A 254 -127.32 67.60 -57.64
C THR A 254 -127.29 67.04 -59.07
N GLU A 255 -126.22 67.27 -59.85
CA GLU A 255 -126.13 66.78 -61.25
C GLU A 255 -125.23 65.54 -61.41
N LEU A 256 -124.41 65.18 -60.42
CA LEU A 256 -123.58 63.96 -60.43
C LEU A 256 -124.23 62.75 -59.74
N THR A 257 -125.37 62.94 -59.08
CA THR A 257 -126.10 61.85 -58.40
C THR A 257 -126.73 60.86 -59.39
N GLU A 258 -126.89 61.23 -60.67
CA GLU A 258 -127.43 60.34 -61.72
C GLU A 258 -126.34 59.66 -62.57
N ALA A 259 -125.06 59.99 -62.39
CA ALA A 259 -123.95 59.43 -63.18
C ALA A 259 -123.05 58.44 -62.41
N LEU A 260 -123.34 58.17 -61.13
CA LEU A 260 -122.48 57.39 -60.24
C LEU A 260 -123.08 56.04 -59.79
N ASP A 261 -123.96 55.45 -60.57
CA ASP A 261 -124.35 54.04 -60.40
C ASP A 261 -123.60 53.19 -61.42
N GLY A 262 -122.46 52.60 -61.01
CA GLY A 262 -122.05 51.32 -61.62
C GLY A 262 -120.57 50.93 -61.72
N ALA A 263 -119.58 51.81 -61.53
CA ALA A 263 -118.19 51.41 -61.83
C ALA A 263 -117.09 51.78 -60.80
N ALA A 264 -117.22 52.89 -60.07
CA ALA A 264 -116.14 53.36 -59.18
C ALA A 264 -116.13 52.69 -57.80
N LEU A 265 -117.28 52.20 -57.32
CA LEU A 265 -117.41 51.62 -55.98
C LEU A 265 -116.82 50.21 -55.88
N ASP A 266 -116.87 49.42 -56.96
CA ASP A 266 -116.32 48.06 -56.98
C ASP A 266 -114.79 48.07 -57.11
N GLY A 267 -114.20 49.02 -57.85
CA GLY A 267 -112.74 49.19 -57.92
C GLY A 267 -112.12 49.55 -56.55
N ALA A 268 -112.70 50.54 -55.86
CA ALA A 268 -112.24 50.95 -54.54
C ALA A 268 -112.44 49.86 -53.47
N LYS A 269 -113.48 49.03 -53.58
CA LYS A 269 -113.72 47.89 -52.68
C LYS A 269 -112.72 46.75 -52.92
N THR A 270 -112.28 46.57 -54.15
CA THR A 270 -111.26 45.58 -54.53
C THR A 270 -109.87 46.04 -54.04
N GLU A 271 -109.50 47.30 -54.21
CA GLU A 271 -108.25 47.88 -53.68
C GLU A 271 -108.22 47.97 -52.15
N LEU A 272 -109.36 48.22 -51.49
CA LEU A 272 -109.48 48.16 -50.03
C LEU A 272 -109.37 46.72 -49.50
N SER A 273 -109.80 45.71 -50.28
CA SER A 273 -109.61 44.30 -49.94
C SER A 273 -108.15 43.85 -50.12
N GLY A 274 -107.47 44.30 -51.18
CA GLY A 274 -106.05 44.06 -51.40
C GLY A 274 -105.18 44.77 -50.36
N SER A 275 -105.52 46.01 -50.00
CA SER A 275 -104.83 46.73 -48.93
C SER A 275 -105.07 46.09 -47.55
N LYS A 276 -106.27 45.54 -47.27
CA LYS A 276 -106.51 44.76 -46.05
C LYS A 276 -105.69 43.47 -46.01
N GLN A 277 -105.50 42.80 -47.14
CA GLN A 277 -104.67 41.61 -47.25
C GLN A 277 -103.19 41.95 -47.06
N ASN A 278 -102.71 43.02 -47.68
CA ASN A 278 -101.33 43.51 -47.48
C ASN A 278 -101.08 43.95 -46.03
N VAL A 279 -102.04 44.61 -45.40
CA VAL A 279 -101.94 44.96 -43.97
C VAL A 279 -101.92 43.71 -43.10
N ALA A 280 -102.69 42.67 -43.44
CA ALA A 280 -102.66 41.39 -42.73
C ALA A 280 -101.30 40.67 -42.88
N GLU A 281 -100.74 40.61 -44.11
CA GLU A 281 -99.41 40.03 -44.36
C GLU A 281 -98.28 40.83 -43.68
N LEU A 282 -98.36 42.17 -43.69
CA LEU A 282 -97.42 43.01 -42.96
C LEU A 282 -97.56 42.84 -41.45
N THR A 283 -98.78 42.64 -40.95
CA THR A 283 -99.01 42.36 -39.52
C THR A 283 -98.41 41.00 -39.14
N GLU A 284 -98.56 39.97 -39.97
CA GLU A 284 -97.97 38.65 -39.74
C GLU A 284 -96.43 38.71 -39.82
N THR A 285 -95.89 39.47 -40.77
CA THR A 285 -94.44 39.69 -40.93
C THR A 285 -93.86 40.45 -39.74
N LEU A 286 -94.58 41.47 -39.25
CA LEU A 286 -94.21 42.23 -38.06
C LEU A 286 -94.26 41.35 -36.80
N ASP A 287 -95.27 40.49 -36.68
CA ASP A 287 -95.41 39.56 -35.56
C ASP A 287 -94.29 38.50 -35.58
N GLY A 288 -93.90 38.03 -36.78
CA GLY A 288 -92.73 37.16 -37.00
C GLY A 288 -91.41 37.85 -36.65
N ALA A 289 -91.24 39.11 -37.06
CA ALA A 289 -90.06 39.91 -36.72
C ALA A 289 -89.96 40.17 -35.21
N ASN A 290 -91.08 40.46 -34.55
CA ASN A 290 -91.14 40.65 -33.09
C ASN A 290 -90.81 39.37 -32.33
N LYS A 291 -91.29 38.20 -32.78
CA LYS A 291 -90.89 36.91 -32.20
C LYS A 291 -89.39 36.65 -32.37
N LYS A 292 -88.82 37.00 -33.53
CA LYS A 292 -87.39 36.86 -33.80
C LYS A 292 -86.55 37.80 -32.94
N ALA A 293 -86.99 39.05 -32.77
CA ALA A 293 -86.37 40.02 -31.89
C ALA A 293 -86.39 39.56 -30.42
N ALA A 294 -87.52 39.02 -29.94
CA ALA A 294 -87.61 38.43 -28.61
C ALA A 294 -86.70 37.21 -28.43
N THR A 295 -86.53 36.39 -29.47
CA THR A 295 -85.61 35.25 -29.45
C THR A 295 -84.16 35.71 -29.36
N LEU A 296 -83.78 36.72 -30.15
CA LEU A 296 -82.44 37.32 -30.12
C LEU A 296 -82.15 38.02 -28.78
N ASP A 297 -83.13 38.67 -28.16
CA ASP A 297 -82.97 39.31 -26.85
C ASP A 297 -82.72 38.26 -25.74
N ASN A 298 -83.41 37.12 -25.81
CA ASN A 298 -83.16 35.98 -24.93
C ASN A 298 -81.77 35.37 -25.15
N GLU A 299 -81.33 35.21 -26.40
CA GLU A 299 -79.98 34.72 -26.73
C GLU A 299 -78.89 35.70 -26.27
N LEU A 300 -79.10 37.01 -26.43
CA LEU A 300 -78.20 38.05 -25.96
C LEU A 300 -78.09 38.03 -24.42
N THR A 301 -79.21 37.84 -23.73
CA THR A 301 -79.24 37.73 -22.27
C THR A 301 -78.45 36.50 -21.80
N ARG A 302 -78.66 35.35 -22.44
CA ARG A 302 -77.93 34.12 -22.15
C ARG A 302 -76.42 34.25 -22.43
N ALA A 303 -76.04 34.93 -23.51
CA ALA A 303 -74.65 35.20 -23.83
C ALA A 303 -73.99 36.13 -22.79
N LYS A 304 -74.71 37.15 -22.29
CA LYS A 304 -74.23 38.02 -21.21
C LYS A 304 -74.00 37.25 -19.92
N GLU A 305 -74.88 36.31 -19.58
CA GLU A 305 -74.71 35.45 -18.40
C GLU A 305 -73.52 34.50 -18.55
N MET A 306 -73.36 33.86 -19.71
CA MET A 306 -72.19 33.02 -20.00
C MET A 306 -70.88 33.81 -19.93
N LEU A 307 -70.86 35.05 -20.43
CA LEU A 307 -69.70 35.93 -20.33
C LEU A 307 -69.38 36.27 -18.87
N LYS A 308 -70.42 36.52 -18.05
CA LYS A 308 -70.26 36.80 -16.63
C LYS A 308 -69.67 35.59 -15.88
N GLU A 309 -70.17 34.38 -16.15
CA GLU A 309 -69.61 33.14 -15.60
C GLU A 309 -68.17 32.89 -16.07
N ALA A 310 -67.87 33.08 -17.35
CA ALA A 310 -66.50 32.93 -17.86
C ALA A 310 -65.54 33.92 -17.19
N THR A 311 -66.00 35.14 -16.92
CA THR A 311 -65.19 36.17 -16.25
C THR A 311 -64.90 35.82 -14.79
N THR A 312 -65.90 35.32 -14.06
CA THR A 312 -65.71 34.89 -12.65
C THR A 312 -64.83 33.64 -12.55
N LEU A 313 -64.96 32.70 -13.50
CA LEU A 313 -64.12 31.51 -13.57
C LEU A 313 -62.67 31.89 -13.86
N HIS A 314 -62.42 32.77 -14.83
CA HIS A 314 -61.09 33.27 -15.14
C HIS A 314 -60.44 34.02 -13.95
N GLN A 315 -61.22 34.84 -13.23
CA GLN A 315 -60.76 35.50 -12.00
C GLN A 315 -60.40 34.49 -10.89
N THR A 316 -61.20 33.44 -10.73
CA THR A 316 -60.95 32.41 -9.72
C THR A 316 -59.69 31.60 -10.05
N GLU A 317 -59.49 31.29 -11.33
CA GLU A 317 -58.35 30.50 -11.79
C GLU A 317 -57.04 31.29 -11.76
N THR A 318 -57.09 32.58 -12.12
CA THR A 318 -55.93 33.48 -11.96
C THR A 318 -55.53 33.65 -10.50
N GLU A 319 -56.48 33.70 -9.56
CA GLU A 319 -56.16 33.81 -8.14
C GLU A 319 -55.55 32.52 -7.58
N LYS A 320 -56.06 31.33 -7.99
CA LYS A 320 -55.44 30.05 -7.66
C LYS A 320 -54.02 29.93 -8.19
N LEU A 321 -53.79 30.40 -9.43
CA LEU A 321 -52.46 30.41 -10.02
C LEU A 321 -51.52 31.33 -9.23
N ARG A 322 -52.01 32.49 -8.80
CA ARG A 322 -51.27 33.46 -7.98
C ARG A 322 -50.88 32.90 -6.61
N GLU A 323 -51.80 32.20 -5.93
CA GLU A 323 -51.51 31.50 -4.68
C GLU A 323 -50.45 30.40 -4.86
N THR A 324 -50.57 29.61 -5.94
CA THR A 324 -49.62 28.53 -6.23
C THR A 324 -48.22 29.10 -6.49
N HIS A 325 -48.10 30.14 -7.31
CA HIS A 325 -46.84 30.82 -7.54
C HIS A 325 -46.25 31.46 -6.28
N ALA A 326 -47.08 32.03 -5.40
CA ALA A 326 -46.61 32.59 -4.13
C ALA A 326 -46.04 31.49 -3.21
N LYS A 327 -46.69 30.32 -3.17
CA LYS A 327 -46.24 29.16 -2.40
C LYS A 327 -44.93 28.60 -2.95
N ASP A 328 -44.86 28.38 -4.26
CA ASP A 328 -43.66 27.87 -4.92
C ASP A 328 -42.47 28.83 -4.74
N ARG A 329 -42.72 30.15 -4.81
CA ARG A 329 -41.69 31.16 -4.57
C ARG A 329 -41.17 31.10 -3.13
N ALA A 330 -42.05 30.97 -2.15
CA ALA A 330 -41.66 30.86 -0.74
C ALA A 330 -40.85 29.57 -0.48
N GLU A 331 -41.23 28.46 -1.12
CA GLU A 331 -40.51 27.19 -1.02
C GLU A 331 -39.12 27.27 -1.68
N ILE A 332 -39.01 27.89 -2.86
CA ILE A 332 -37.74 28.14 -3.53
C ILE A 332 -36.84 29.05 -2.70
N GLU A 333 -37.36 30.14 -2.12
CA GLU A 333 -36.59 31.04 -1.25
C GLU A 333 -36.11 30.32 0.03
N SER A 334 -36.96 29.47 0.63
CA SER A 334 -36.58 28.64 1.78
C SER A 334 -35.46 27.67 1.43
N ASN A 335 -35.62 26.90 0.34
CA ASN A 335 -34.63 25.93 -0.12
C ASN A 335 -33.31 26.60 -0.52
N HIS A 336 -33.38 27.78 -1.13
CA HIS A 336 -32.20 28.57 -1.48
C HIS A 336 -31.44 29.03 -0.22
N ASN A 337 -32.14 29.53 0.80
CA ASN A 337 -31.52 29.95 2.06
C ASN A 337 -30.87 28.77 2.80
N ASP A 338 -31.52 27.60 2.82
CA ASP A 338 -30.95 26.38 3.40
C ASP A 338 -29.69 25.92 2.66
N ALA A 339 -29.70 25.98 1.32
CA ALA A 339 -28.53 25.67 0.51
C ALA A 339 -27.39 26.66 0.77
N LEU A 340 -27.70 27.95 0.95
CA LEU A 340 -26.74 29.00 1.24
C LEU A 340 -26.08 28.79 2.61
N GLN A 341 -26.87 28.48 3.64
CA GLN A 341 -26.34 28.13 4.97
C GLN A 341 -25.44 26.90 4.94
N LYS A 342 -25.83 25.85 4.22
CA LYS A 342 -25.00 24.65 4.03
C LYS A 342 -23.69 24.98 3.31
N ALA A 343 -23.73 25.82 2.28
CA ALA A 343 -22.54 26.27 1.56
C ALA A 343 -21.59 27.07 2.48
N THR A 344 -22.10 28.00 3.28
CA THR A 344 -21.29 28.78 4.24
C THR A 344 -20.68 27.89 5.33
N ALA A 345 -21.42 26.89 5.81
CA ALA A 345 -20.92 25.91 6.78
C ALA A 345 -19.80 25.04 6.17
N LEU A 346 -19.97 24.59 4.93
CA LEU A 346 -18.94 23.86 4.19
C LEU A 346 -17.68 24.70 3.97
N GLU A 347 -17.83 25.96 3.59
CA GLU A 347 -16.71 26.88 3.37
C GLU A 347 -15.91 27.12 4.67
N SER A 348 -16.60 27.25 5.80
CA SER A 348 -16.00 27.34 7.14
C SER A 348 -15.25 26.06 7.52
N SER A 349 -15.80 24.89 7.17
CA SER A 349 -15.14 23.60 7.39
C SER A 349 -13.89 23.43 6.52
N LEU A 350 -13.96 23.89 5.26
CA LEU A 350 -12.86 23.84 4.30
C LEU A 350 -11.68 24.71 4.75
N THR A 351 -11.96 25.92 5.24
CA THR A 351 -10.93 26.81 5.81
C THR A 351 -10.27 26.19 7.03
N ARG A 352 -11.05 25.56 7.93
CA ARG A 352 -10.49 24.84 9.09
C ARG A 352 -9.58 23.67 8.68
N VAL A 353 -9.98 22.89 7.67
CA VAL A 353 -9.17 21.77 7.16
C VAL A 353 -7.90 22.26 6.48
N LYS A 354 -7.96 23.35 5.69
CA LYS A 354 -6.77 23.98 5.10
C LYS A 354 -5.77 24.42 6.18
N SER A 355 -6.24 25.14 7.21
CA SER A 355 -5.39 25.55 8.33
C SER A 355 -4.76 24.38 9.09
N GLN A 356 -5.50 23.28 9.31
CA GLN A 356 -4.95 22.07 9.92
C GLN A 356 -3.88 21.40 9.05
N ARG A 357 -4.08 21.37 7.74
CA ARG A 357 -3.09 20.85 6.80
C ARG A 357 -1.81 21.68 6.86
N ASP A 358 -1.92 23.00 6.81
CA ASP A 358 -0.76 23.89 6.80
C ASP A 358 0.05 23.81 8.10
N LEU A 359 -0.63 23.67 9.25
CA LEU A 359 0.04 23.41 10.53
C LEU A 359 0.79 22.08 10.53
N LYS A 360 0.19 21.03 9.95
CA LYS A 360 0.83 19.71 9.88
C LYS A 360 2.00 19.69 8.91
N THR A 361 1.91 20.40 7.78
CA THR A 361 3.03 20.59 6.86
C THR A 361 4.19 21.28 7.57
N LYS A 362 3.93 22.37 8.29
CA LYS A 362 4.96 23.07 9.08
C LYS A 362 5.61 22.19 10.15
N ASP A 363 4.83 21.36 10.85
CA ASP A 363 5.37 20.39 11.83
C ASP A 363 6.24 19.32 11.16
N MET A 364 5.82 18.81 9.99
CA MET A 364 6.61 17.85 9.22
C MET A 364 7.90 18.47 8.67
N ASP A 365 7.86 19.70 8.16
CA ASP A 365 9.05 20.43 7.72
C ASP A 365 10.04 20.63 8.87
N GLY A 366 9.55 20.96 10.06
CA GLY A 366 10.38 21.05 11.27
C GLY A 366 11.05 19.73 11.63
N LYS A 367 10.34 18.60 11.51
CA LYS A 367 10.90 17.26 11.72
C LYS A 367 11.92 16.87 10.65
N ILE A 368 11.65 17.20 9.38
CA ILE A 368 12.58 16.96 8.27
C ILE A 368 13.88 17.72 8.50
N ASN A 369 13.81 18.99 8.90
CA ASN A 369 14.99 19.79 9.19
C ASN A 369 15.79 19.20 10.36
N SER A 370 15.12 18.82 11.46
CA SER A 370 15.79 18.16 12.60
C SER A 370 16.45 16.84 12.21
N LEU A 371 15.81 16.02 11.37
CA LEU A 371 16.38 14.76 10.89
C LEU A 371 17.55 14.99 9.94
N THR A 372 17.49 16.05 9.14
CA THR A 372 18.59 16.45 8.25
C THR A 372 19.82 16.88 9.06
N ASP A 373 19.62 17.66 10.12
CA ASP A 373 20.69 18.04 11.05
C ASP A 373 21.33 16.83 11.73
N ASP A 374 20.52 15.86 12.17
CA ASP A 374 21.03 14.63 12.78
C ASP A 374 21.75 13.73 11.78
N LEU A 375 21.26 13.65 10.54
CA LEU A 375 21.94 12.96 9.45
C LEU A 375 23.33 13.55 9.20
N ASP A 376 23.46 14.86 9.18
CA ASP A 376 24.75 15.53 8.97
C ASP A 376 25.69 15.37 10.16
N LYS A 377 25.18 15.34 11.40
CA LYS A 377 25.98 14.93 12.58
C LYS A 377 26.48 13.49 12.43
N HIS A 378 25.62 12.56 12.02
CA HIS A 378 26.02 11.16 11.80
C HIS A 378 27.05 11.01 10.69
N LYS A 379 26.91 11.74 9.57
CA LYS A 379 27.93 11.79 8.50
C LYS A 379 29.27 12.29 9.04
N LYS A 380 29.25 13.32 9.88
CA LYS A 380 30.47 13.85 10.52
C LYS A 380 31.13 12.80 11.42
N MET A 381 30.35 12.14 12.28
CA MET A 381 30.86 11.05 13.12
C MET A 381 31.43 9.88 12.31
N LEU A 382 30.78 9.51 11.20
CA LEU A 382 31.27 8.47 10.28
C LEU A 382 32.57 8.88 9.61
N LYS A 383 32.71 10.16 9.24
CA LYS A 383 33.95 10.71 8.70
C LYS A 383 35.06 10.64 9.76
N ASP A 384 34.81 11.14 10.96
CA ASP A 384 35.78 11.13 12.06
C ASP A 384 36.20 9.69 12.44
N SER A 385 35.26 8.74 12.46
CA SER A 385 35.56 7.33 12.72
C SER A 385 36.38 6.70 11.61
N ARG A 386 36.06 7.00 10.35
CA ARG A 386 36.82 6.53 9.18
C ARG A 386 38.25 7.06 9.19
N ASP A 387 38.42 8.35 9.50
CA ASP A 387 39.75 8.97 9.59
C ASP A 387 40.58 8.30 10.70
N LYS A 388 39.98 8.07 11.88
CA LYS A 388 40.62 7.28 12.94
C LYS A 388 40.99 5.85 12.52
N PHE A 389 40.14 5.17 11.74
CA PHE A 389 40.45 3.84 11.21
C PHE A 389 41.60 3.89 10.21
N PHE A 390 41.69 4.93 9.39
CA PHE A 390 42.82 5.14 8.48
C PHE A 390 44.12 5.36 9.24
N ASP A 391 44.12 6.22 10.27
CA ASP A 391 45.28 6.47 11.13
C ASP A 391 45.73 5.19 11.83
N THR A 392 44.80 4.48 12.47
CA THR A 392 45.09 3.20 13.16
C THR A 392 45.64 2.16 12.19
N ARG A 393 45.08 2.08 10.97
CA ARG A 393 45.56 1.15 9.94
C ARG A 393 46.97 1.52 9.46
N GLN A 394 47.29 2.80 9.38
CA GLN A 394 48.62 3.29 9.03
C GLN A 394 49.64 2.93 10.12
N GLU A 395 49.28 3.09 11.40
CA GLU A 395 50.08 2.61 12.54
C GLU A 395 50.27 1.09 12.52
N LEU A 396 49.22 0.34 12.17
CA LEU A 396 49.28 -1.13 12.04
C LEU A 396 50.20 -1.56 10.90
N PHE A 397 50.20 -0.82 9.78
CA PHE A 397 51.15 -1.06 8.70
C PHE A 397 52.59 -0.72 9.10
N ALA A 398 52.81 0.36 9.84
CA ALA A 398 54.14 0.72 10.36
C ALA A 398 54.68 -0.35 11.32
N THR A 399 53.86 -0.78 12.28
CA THR A 399 54.21 -1.86 13.23
C THR A 399 54.38 -3.21 12.54
N SER A 400 53.54 -3.56 11.56
CA SER A 400 53.72 -4.77 10.75
C SER A 400 55.00 -4.74 9.92
N ALA A 401 55.39 -3.57 9.40
CA ALA A 401 56.65 -3.41 8.67
C ALA A 401 57.85 -3.58 9.60
N GLU A 402 57.79 -3.06 10.83
CA GLU A 402 58.79 -3.32 11.86
C GLU A 402 58.85 -4.80 12.26
N LEU A 403 57.68 -5.44 12.43
CA LEU A 403 57.60 -6.86 12.76
C LEU A 403 58.21 -7.71 11.64
N ARG A 404 57.96 -7.39 10.37
CA ARG A 404 58.61 -8.05 9.21
C ARG A 404 60.11 -7.87 9.24
N LYS A 405 60.63 -6.66 9.50
CA LYS A 405 62.08 -6.43 9.64
C LYS A 405 62.68 -7.23 10.80
N MET A 406 61.95 -7.42 11.89
CA MET A 406 62.37 -8.29 12.99
C MET A 406 62.31 -9.77 12.60
N HIS A 407 61.27 -10.20 11.88
CA HIS A 407 61.09 -11.59 11.46
C HIS A 407 62.10 -12.00 10.38
N GLU A 408 62.45 -11.08 9.47
CA GLU A 408 63.50 -11.25 8.47
C GLU A 408 64.89 -11.39 9.13
N ARG A 409 65.19 -10.54 10.13
CA ARG A 409 66.40 -10.68 10.96
C ARG A 409 66.43 -11.99 11.75
N ALA A 410 65.30 -12.40 12.32
CA ALA A 410 65.21 -13.66 13.08
C ALA A 410 65.29 -14.89 12.16
N GLY A 411 64.64 -14.85 10.99
CA GLY A 411 64.65 -15.91 9.98
C GLY A 411 66.04 -16.17 9.42
N MET A 412 66.80 -15.10 9.12
CA MET A 412 68.21 -15.19 8.69
C MET A 412 69.15 -15.73 9.78
N THR A 413 68.73 -15.68 11.06
CA THR A 413 69.58 -16.12 12.19
C THR A 413 69.25 -17.53 12.67
N TYR A 414 68.02 -18.04 12.46
CA TYR A 414 67.56 -19.27 13.12
C TYR A 414 66.80 -20.29 12.25
N CYS A 415 66.52 -20.03 10.98
CA CYS A 415 65.82 -21.01 10.12
C CYS A 415 66.65 -21.36 8.88
N ASN A 416 67.23 -22.56 8.87
CA ASN A 416 67.83 -23.16 7.69
C ASN A 416 66.71 -23.64 6.76
N THR A 417 66.18 -22.73 5.94
CA THR A 417 65.02 -22.90 5.05
C THR A 417 65.17 -24.06 4.07
N THR A 418 66.40 -24.50 3.79
CA THR A 418 66.73 -25.65 2.94
C THR A 418 66.17 -26.97 3.50
N LEU A 419 66.16 -27.17 4.81
CA LEU A 419 65.70 -28.42 5.44
C LEU A 419 64.17 -28.57 5.42
N ILE A 420 63.43 -27.46 5.54
CA ILE A 420 61.95 -27.49 5.55
C ILE A 420 61.39 -27.73 4.14
N MET A 421 62.07 -27.22 3.11
CA MET A 421 61.70 -27.45 1.71
C MET A 421 61.95 -28.91 1.26
N GLU A 422 62.98 -29.54 1.81
CA GLU A 422 63.33 -30.95 1.53
C GLU A 422 62.37 -31.95 2.20
N ASP A 423 61.81 -31.60 3.36
CA ASP A 423 60.82 -32.45 4.05
C ASP A 423 59.39 -32.29 3.49
N SER A 424 59.02 -31.08 3.06
CA SER A 424 57.71 -30.84 2.45
C SER A 424 57.58 -31.49 1.06
N THR A 425 58.63 -31.49 0.25
CA THR A 425 58.67 -32.22 -1.04
C THR A 425 58.58 -33.76 -0.87
N LYS A 426 59.12 -34.32 0.23
CA LYS A 426 58.98 -35.76 0.58
C LYS A 426 57.58 -36.15 1.07
N ILE A 427 56.83 -35.22 1.66
CA ILE A 427 55.46 -35.48 2.12
C ILE A 427 54.46 -35.43 0.94
N PHE A 428 54.59 -34.46 0.04
CA PHE A 428 53.66 -34.33 -1.09
C PHE A 428 53.88 -35.36 -2.21
N SER A 429 55.11 -35.78 -2.46
CA SER A 429 55.40 -36.88 -3.41
C SER A 429 54.83 -38.24 -2.99
N ASN A 430 54.59 -38.45 -1.68
CA ASN A 430 54.01 -39.67 -1.14
C ASN A 430 52.47 -39.67 -1.03
N LEU A 431 51.82 -38.50 -1.05
CA LEU A 431 50.36 -38.38 -0.96
C LEU A 431 49.66 -38.28 -2.32
N GLY A 432 50.30 -37.70 -3.34
CA GLY A 432 49.72 -37.47 -4.67
C GLY A 432 49.11 -38.74 -5.31
N PRO A 433 49.83 -39.87 -5.37
CA PRO A 433 49.32 -41.10 -5.98
C PRO A 433 48.17 -41.76 -5.19
N LYS A 434 48.07 -41.50 -3.88
CA LYS A 434 47.04 -42.11 -3.02
C LYS A 434 45.69 -41.39 -3.14
N ILE A 435 45.71 -40.09 -3.37
CA ILE A 435 44.50 -39.27 -3.52
C ILE A 435 43.83 -39.53 -4.88
N THR A 436 44.62 -39.72 -5.95
CA THR A 436 44.09 -40.03 -7.29
C THR A 436 43.46 -41.42 -7.35
N VAL A 437 44.06 -42.43 -6.73
CA VAL A 437 43.49 -43.79 -6.64
C VAL A 437 42.19 -43.80 -5.82
N PHE A 438 42.14 -43.06 -4.71
CA PHE A 438 40.91 -42.95 -3.91
C PHE A 438 39.76 -42.29 -4.69
N TRP A 439 40.07 -41.24 -5.47
CA TRP A 439 39.06 -40.57 -6.30
C TRP A 439 38.55 -41.43 -7.44
N ASP A 440 39.43 -42.16 -8.13
CA ASP A 440 39.06 -43.03 -9.24
C ASP A 440 38.24 -44.24 -8.75
N GLU A 441 38.59 -44.78 -7.59
CA GLU A 441 37.84 -45.87 -6.94
C GLU A 441 36.47 -45.41 -6.42
N PHE A 442 36.38 -44.21 -5.83
CA PHE A 442 35.10 -43.65 -5.36
C PHE A 442 34.15 -43.36 -6.54
N TYR A 443 34.67 -42.79 -7.63
CA TYR A 443 33.88 -42.44 -8.81
C TYR A 443 33.35 -43.69 -9.54
N THR A 444 34.21 -44.67 -9.79
CA THR A 444 33.85 -45.88 -10.56
C THR A 444 33.02 -46.87 -9.75
N LYS A 445 33.31 -47.08 -8.46
CA LYS A 445 32.59 -48.09 -7.65
C LYS A 445 31.33 -47.58 -6.97
N THR A 446 31.20 -46.26 -6.75
CA THR A 446 30.09 -45.73 -5.92
C THR A 446 29.13 -44.88 -6.74
N LEU A 447 29.64 -43.94 -7.53
CA LEU A 447 28.81 -42.98 -8.28
C LEU A 447 28.16 -43.59 -9.53
N VAL A 448 28.89 -44.42 -10.28
CA VAL A 448 28.38 -45.06 -11.52
C VAL A 448 27.26 -46.08 -11.27
N PRO A 449 27.32 -46.96 -10.25
CA PRO A 449 26.22 -47.87 -9.95
C PRO A 449 25.00 -47.14 -9.38
N PHE A 450 25.22 -46.09 -8.59
CA PHE A 450 24.15 -45.28 -8.02
C PHE A 450 23.36 -44.53 -9.10
N SER A 451 24.04 -43.94 -10.10
CA SER A 451 23.38 -43.26 -11.22
C SER A 451 22.60 -44.24 -12.11
N ARG A 452 23.11 -45.45 -12.36
CA ARG A 452 22.38 -46.50 -13.10
C ARG A 452 21.14 -46.99 -12.34
N THR A 453 21.20 -47.07 -11.02
CA THR A 453 20.07 -47.53 -10.20
C THR A 453 18.96 -46.48 -10.15
N LEU A 454 19.33 -45.20 -10.00
CA LEU A 454 18.37 -44.09 -10.10
C LEU A 454 17.76 -43.98 -11.49
N GLY A 455 18.54 -44.18 -12.56
CA GLY A 455 18.03 -44.19 -13.93
C GLY A 455 16.98 -45.27 -14.17
N ARG A 456 17.15 -46.47 -13.60
CA ARG A 456 16.15 -47.57 -13.72
C ARG A 456 14.88 -47.30 -12.92
N ILE A 457 15.01 -46.82 -11.68
CA ILE A 457 13.85 -46.46 -10.86
C ILE A 457 13.06 -45.34 -11.53
N TRP A 458 13.75 -44.36 -12.11
CA TRP A 458 13.12 -43.24 -12.79
C TRP A 458 12.42 -43.66 -14.09
N ALA A 459 13.03 -44.55 -14.89
CA ALA A 459 12.39 -45.12 -16.08
C ALA A 459 11.13 -45.91 -15.75
N MET A 460 11.16 -46.73 -14.70
CA MET A 460 9.98 -47.48 -14.24
C MET A 460 8.85 -46.56 -13.78
N CYS A 461 9.16 -45.52 -12.99
CA CYS A 461 8.15 -44.57 -12.54
C CYS A 461 7.55 -43.77 -13.71
N LEU A 462 8.35 -43.41 -14.72
CA LEU A 462 7.88 -42.69 -15.91
C LEU A 462 6.92 -43.54 -16.74
N GLU A 463 7.28 -44.79 -17.01
CA GLU A 463 6.46 -45.72 -17.80
C GLU A 463 5.10 -46.00 -17.11
N GLU A 464 5.11 -46.20 -15.79
CA GLU A 464 3.87 -46.41 -15.02
C GLU A 464 3.00 -45.15 -14.95
N THR A 465 3.60 -43.95 -14.84
CA THR A 465 2.85 -42.69 -14.91
C THR A 465 2.31 -42.39 -16.31
N GLU A 466 3.02 -42.79 -17.37
CA GLU A 466 2.60 -42.60 -18.75
C GLU A 466 1.40 -43.50 -19.09
N ILE A 467 1.40 -44.75 -18.61
CA ILE A 467 0.26 -45.67 -18.75
C ILE A 467 -0.96 -45.11 -17.99
N ILE A 468 -0.79 -44.69 -16.72
CA ILE A 468 -1.90 -44.13 -15.93
C ILE A 468 -2.46 -42.85 -16.58
N TYR A 469 -1.59 -41.99 -17.11
CA TYR A 469 -2.01 -40.78 -17.79
C TYR A 469 -2.76 -41.09 -19.09
N ASN A 470 -2.19 -41.92 -19.96
CA ASN A 470 -2.76 -42.22 -21.28
C ASN A 470 -4.05 -43.04 -21.21
N GLU A 471 -4.15 -44.01 -20.30
CA GLU A 471 -5.31 -44.91 -20.25
C GLU A 471 -6.48 -44.32 -19.44
N ASN A 472 -6.20 -43.55 -18.38
CA ASN A 472 -7.25 -43.15 -17.43
C ASN A 472 -7.47 -41.63 -17.31
N LEU A 473 -6.47 -40.80 -17.63
CA LEU A 473 -6.58 -39.35 -17.45
C LEU A 473 -6.64 -38.56 -18.76
N ALA A 474 -6.07 -39.06 -19.85
CA ALA A 474 -5.94 -38.30 -21.10
C ALA A 474 -7.30 -37.85 -21.62
N GLU A 475 -8.30 -38.73 -21.65
CA GLU A 475 -9.64 -38.39 -22.14
C GLU A 475 -10.36 -37.37 -21.22
N HIS A 476 -10.19 -37.49 -19.90
CA HIS A 476 -10.72 -36.52 -18.95
C HIS A 476 -10.01 -35.16 -18.99
N VAL A 477 -8.70 -35.16 -19.23
CA VAL A 477 -7.89 -33.94 -19.38
C VAL A 477 -8.23 -33.26 -20.71
N GLU A 478 -8.41 -34.01 -21.80
CA GLU A 478 -8.84 -33.51 -23.11
C GLU A 478 -10.26 -32.92 -23.02
N MET A 479 -11.19 -33.62 -22.37
CA MET A 479 -12.56 -33.14 -22.14
C MET A 479 -12.59 -31.89 -21.26
N ALA A 480 -11.83 -31.88 -20.17
CA ALA A 480 -11.70 -30.72 -19.30
C ALA A 480 -11.07 -29.54 -20.05
N LYS A 481 -10.01 -29.77 -20.84
CA LYS A 481 -9.36 -28.76 -21.66
C LYS A 481 -10.30 -28.18 -22.72
N ASN A 482 -11.10 -29.01 -23.38
CA ASN A 482 -12.06 -28.55 -24.38
C ASN A 482 -13.21 -27.75 -23.75
N THR A 483 -13.68 -28.17 -22.57
CA THR A 483 -14.72 -27.43 -21.83
C THR A 483 -14.18 -26.12 -21.27
N LEU A 484 -12.96 -26.13 -20.71
CA LEU A 484 -12.31 -24.93 -20.19
C LEU A 484 -11.97 -23.96 -21.31
N ASN A 485 -11.51 -24.46 -22.46
CA ASN A 485 -11.22 -23.63 -23.64
C ASN A 485 -12.48 -23.00 -24.21
N GLY A 486 -13.62 -23.71 -24.23
CA GLY A 486 -14.91 -23.12 -24.60
C GLY A 486 -15.29 -21.98 -23.65
N VAL A 487 -15.27 -22.22 -22.34
CA VAL A 487 -15.58 -21.17 -21.34
C VAL A 487 -14.59 -20.01 -21.41
N TYR A 488 -13.30 -20.30 -21.61
CA TYR A 488 -12.27 -19.29 -21.72
C TYR A 488 -12.46 -18.45 -22.98
N ASN A 489 -12.60 -19.07 -24.15
CA ASN A 489 -12.74 -18.36 -25.42
C ASN A 489 -14.08 -17.64 -25.58
N ASP A 490 -15.18 -18.21 -25.09
CA ASP A 490 -16.52 -17.66 -25.31
C ASP A 490 -16.94 -16.64 -24.24
N HIS A 491 -16.35 -16.69 -23.05
CA HIS A 491 -16.76 -15.84 -21.93
C HIS A 491 -15.63 -15.03 -21.31
N VAL A 492 -14.41 -15.57 -21.27
CA VAL A 492 -13.29 -14.88 -20.61
C VAL A 492 -12.54 -13.99 -21.59
N THR A 493 -12.22 -14.49 -22.79
CA THR A 493 -11.51 -13.74 -23.84
C THR A 493 -12.26 -12.47 -24.26
N PRO A 494 -13.58 -12.46 -24.50
CA PRO A 494 -14.28 -11.22 -24.87
C PRO A 494 -14.29 -10.20 -23.73
N VAL A 495 -14.40 -10.66 -22.48
CA VAL A 495 -14.32 -9.76 -21.31
C VAL A 495 -12.91 -9.20 -21.15
N ILE A 496 -11.89 -10.02 -21.38
CA ILE A 496 -10.50 -9.58 -21.35
C ILE A 496 -10.26 -8.57 -22.48
N ASP A 497 -10.60 -8.90 -23.72
CA ASP A 497 -10.25 -8.10 -24.90
C ASP A 497 -11.10 -6.83 -25.04
N GLU A 498 -12.40 -6.87 -24.70
CA GLU A 498 -13.28 -5.70 -24.86
C GLU A 498 -13.37 -4.81 -23.63
N ARG A 499 -13.12 -5.33 -22.42
CA ARG A 499 -13.24 -4.54 -21.19
C ARG A 499 -11.94 -4.34 -20.45
N ILE A 500 -11.13 -5.39 -20.31
CA ILE A 500 -9.92 -5.32 -19.48
C ILE A 500 -8.75 -4.73 -20.28
N MET A 501 -8.51 -5.18 -21.51
CA MET A 501 -7.39 -4.73 -22.34
C MET A 501 -7.45 -3.25 -22.71
N PRO A 502 -8.61 -2.64 -23.01
CA PRO A 502 -8.69 -1.20 -23.22
C PRO A 502 -8.35 -0.43 -21.94
N LEU A 503 -8.85 -0.87 -20.78
CA LEU A 503 -8.53 -0.29 -19.47
C LEU A 503 -7.04 -0.44 -19.11
N VAL A 504 -6.46 -1.60 -19.42
CA VAL A 504 -5.03 -1.86 -19.23
C VAL A 504 -4.21 -0.98 -20.17
N ASN A 505 -4.56 -0.91 -21.45
CA ASN A 505 -3.82 -0.12 -22.44
C ASN A 505 -3.96 1.39 -22.24
N GLU A 506 -5.12 1.87 -21.79
CA GLU A 506 -5.38 3.30 -21.61
C GLU A 506 -4.84 3.84 -20.28
N HIS A 507 -4.85 3.03 -19.21
CA HIS A 507 -4.51 3.51 -17.87
C HIS A 507 -3.30 2.83 -17.25
N ILE A 508 -3.05 1.56 -17.55
CA ILE A 508 -1.96 0.81 -16.91
C ILE A 508 -0.69 0.85 -17.78
N MET A 509 -0.79 0.70 -19.10
CA MET A 509 0.37 0.72 -19.99
C MET A 509 1.14 2.05 -19.97
N PRO A 510 0.51 3.24 -19.93
CA PRO A 510 1.26 4.49 -19.80
C PRO A 510 2.00 4.60 -18.46
N ILE A 511 1.44 4.01 -17.39
CA ILE A 511 2.12 3.93 -16.09
C ILE A 511 3.29 2.96 -16.18
N VAL A 512 3.09 1.77 -16.75
CA VAL A 512 4.15 0.77 -16.94
C VAL A 512 5.26 1.31 -17.83
N ASP A 513 4.95 2.02 -18.93
CA ASP A 513 5.93 2.63 -19.82
C ASP A 513 6.68 3.77 -19.12
N ASN A 514 6.00 4.61 -18.32
CA ASN A 514 6.65 5.63 -17.49
C ASN A 514 7.63 5.05 -16.46
N TYR A 515 7.44 3.79 -16.04
CA TYR A 515 8.38 3.10 -15.13
C TYR A 515 9.34 2.17 -15.86
N ARG A 516 9.06 1.79 -17.11
CA ARG A 516 9.88 0.88 -17.92
C ARG A 516 11.24 1.50 -18.20
N ASP A 517 11.26 2.77 -18.62
CA ASP A 517 12.50 3.45 -18.95
C ASP A 517 13.38 3.65 -17.70
N PRO A 518 12.87 4.19 -16.56
CA PRO A 518 13.67 4.31 -15.33
C PRO A 518 14.15 2.97 -14.76
N VAL A 519 13.34 1.91 -14.85
CA VAL A 519 13.73 0.58 -14.37
C VAL A 519 14.76 -0.04 -15.29
N SER A 520 14.67 0.16 -16.60
CA SER A 520 15.68 -0.30 -17.56
C SER A 520 17.00 0.46 -17.40
N GLU A 521 16.97 1.77 -17.17
CA GLU A 521 18.14 2.59 -16.88
C GLU A 521 18.78 2.21 -15.54
N ALA A 522 17.97 1.94 -14.50
CA ALA A 522 18.46 1.45 -13.22
C ALA A 522 19.08 0.05 -13.34
N ALA A 523 18.46 -0.85 -14.11
CA ALA A 523 18.98 -2.19 -14.37
C ALA A 523 20.31 -2.12 -15.12
N GLU A 524 20.42 -1.25 -16.14
CA GLU A 524 21.66 -1.05 -16.89
C GLU A 524 22.76 -0.41 -16.03
N SER A 525 22.41 0.54 -15.17
CA SER A 525 23.34 1.13 -14.20
C SER A 525 23.89 0.10 -13.21
N VAL A 526 23.03 -0.79 -12.69
CA VAL A 526 23.43 -1.90 -11.82
C VAL A 526 24.30 -2.90 -12.59
N ARG A 527 23.95 -3.23 -13.84
CA ARG A 527 24.74 -4.10 -14.73
C ARG A 527 26.14 -3.54 -14.95
N LEU A 528 26.26 -2.28 -15.36
CA LEU A 528 27.55 -1.61 -15.57
C LEU A 528 28.38 -1.53 -14.28
N THR A 529 27.74 -1.30 -13.14
CA THR A 529 28.41 -1.31 -11.83
C THR A 529 28.93 -2.72 -11.50
N ALA A 530 28.15 -3.76 -11.72
CA ALA A 530 28.58 -5.14 -11.49
C ALA A 530 29.73 -5.55 -12.43
N ILE A 531 29.69 -5.16 -13.70
CA ILE A 531 30.79 -5.37 -14.67
C ILE A 531 32.06 -4.69 -14.17
N SER A 532 31.95 -3.43 -13.75
CA SER A 532 33.07 -2.66 -13.21
C SER A 532 33.68 -3.33 -11.97
N VAL A 533 32.84 -3.77 -11.02
CA VAL A 533 33.29 -4.48 -9.81
C VAL A 533 34.02 -5.77 -10.17
N VAL A 534 33.44 -6.62 -11.01
CA VAL A 534 34.05 -7.90 -11.43
C VAL A 534 35.39 -7.64 -12.13
N LYS A 535 35.44 -6.67 -13.05
CA LYS A 535 36.65 -6.32 -13.79
C LYS A 535 37.76 -5.75 -12.91
N HIS A 536 37.43 -4.85 -12.00
CA HIS A 536 38.44 -4.22 -11.12
C HIS A 536 38.92 -5.17 -10.02
N THR A 537 38.02 -5.98 -9.46
CA THR A 537 38.39 -6.97 -8.44
C THR A 537 39.20 -8.11 -9.04
N SER A 538 38.85 -8.61 -10.23
CA SER A 538 39.64 -9.62 -10.92
C SER A 538 41.02 -9.09 -11.33
N LYS A 539 41.11 -7.84 -11.82
CA LYS A 539 42.39 -7.18 -12.11
C LYS A 539 43.25 -7.01 -10.86
N ALA A 540 42.67 -6.59 -9.74
CA ALA A 540 43.40 -6.41 -8.49
C ALA A 540 43.88 -7.76 -7.91
N ALA A 541 43.01 -8.78 -7.94
CA ALA A 541 43.35 -10.13 -7.50
C ALA A 541 44.42 -10.77 -8.39
N TYR A 542 44.33 -10.59 -9.72
CA TYR A 542 45.35 -11.04 -10.67
C TYR A 542 46.70 -10.37 -10.39
N ALA A 543 46.74 -9.04 -10.26
CA ALA A 543 47.97 -8.30 -9.98
C ALA A 543 48.60 -8.70 -8.63
N TYR A 544 47.78 -8.94 -7.61
CA TYR A 544 48.25 -9.40 -6.31
C TYR A 544 48.86 -10.81 -6.39
N LEU A 545 48.16 -11.75 -7.06
CA LEU A 545 48.62 -13.13 -7.19
C LEU A 545 49.82 -13.26 -8.14
N SER A 546 49.92 -12.43 -9.18
CA SER A 546 51.09 -12.41 -10.08
C SER A 546 52.34 -11.88 -9.39
N VAL A 547 52.20 -10.95 -8.43
CA VAL A 547 53.35 -10.49 -7.62
C VAL A 547 53.83 -11.59 -6.68
N LEU A 548 52.91 -12.37 -6.11
CA LEU A 548 53.26 -13.53 -5.28
C LEU A 548 53.94 -14.66 -6.06
N GLU A 549 53.76 -14.71 -7.38
CA GLU A 549 54.41 -15.70 -8.27
C GLU A 549 55.88 -15.34 -8.57
N ILE A 550 56.24 -14.05 -8.52
CA ILE A 550 57.59 -13.56 -8.85
C ILE A 550 58.61 -13.89 -7.73
N ASP A 551 58.17 -14.15 -6.51
CA ASP A 551 59.03 -14.36 -5.34
C ASP A 551 59.44 -15.82 -5.07
N GLY A 552 59.23 -16.74 -6.02
CA GLY A 552 60.01 -17.98 -6.12
C GLY A 552 59.38 -19.25 -5.53
N ASP A 553 59.34 -20.27 -6.40
CA ASP A 553 59.28 -21.71 -6.16
C ASP A 553 58.17 -22.27 -5.26
N GLY A 554 57.03 -22.56 -5.89
CA GLY A 554 56.20 -23.69 -5.47
C GLY A 554 54.75 -23.38 -5.09
N LEU A 555 54.06 -22.51 -5.81
CA LEU A 555 52.60 -22.53 -5.78
C LEU A 555 52.10 -23.82 -6.45
N SER A 556 51.94 -24.86 -5.63
CA SER A 556 51.29 -26.12 -6.00
C SER A 556 49.93 -25.82 -6.64
N PHE A 557 49.58 -26.58 -7.69
CA PHE A 557 48.27 -26.61 -8.36
C PHE A 557 47.12 -26.38 -7.36
N PRO A 558 46.56 -25.15 -7.30
CA PRO A 558 45.66 -24.60 -8.32
C PRO A 558 45.95 -23.14 -8.75
N ALA A 559 47.13 -22.57 -8.47
CA ALA A 559 47.40 -21.14 -8.69
C ALA A 559 47.30 -20.69 -10.16
N GLU A 560 47.89 -21.44 -11.09
CA GLU A 560 47.83 -21.14 -12.53
C GLU A 560 46.39 -21.21 -13.07
N TRP A 561 45.60 -22.17 -12.58
CA TRP A 561 44.18 -22.27 -12.91
C TRP A 561 43.42 -21.05 -12.37
N ILE A 562 43.68 -20.62 -11.13
CA ILE A 562 43.05 -19.43 -10.53
C ILE A 562 43.43 -18.17 -11.30
N LEU A 563 44.70 -17.99 -11.67
CA LEU A 563 45.17 -16.86 -12.48
C LEU A 563 44.49 -16.83 -13.84
N ARG A 564 44.37 -17.99 -14.51
CA ARG A 564 43.66 -18.11 -15.79
C ARG A 564 42.17 -17.80 -15.66
N GLN A 565 41.52 -18.20 -14.56
CA GLN A 565 40.12 -17.83 -14.29
C GLN A 565 39.98 -16.33 -13.99
N LEU A 566 40.91 -15.74 -13.24
CA LEU A 566 40.89 -14.31 -12.94
C LEU A 566 41.16 -13.46 -14.18
N GLU A 567 42.07 -13.91 -15.05
CA GLU A 567 42.32 -13.28 -16.35
C GLU A 567 41.09 -13.39 -17.26
N TYR A 568 40.46 -14.57 -17.33
CA TYR A 568 39.20 -14.75 -18.04
C TYR A 568 38.10 -13.81 -17.49
N CYS A 569 37.95 -13.72 -16.17
CA CYS A 569 37.01 -12.81 -15.50
C CYS A 569 37.32 -11.34 -15.77
N LYS A 570 38.58 -10.97 -15.97
CA LYS A 570 39.01 -9.62 -16.33
C LYS A 570 38.55 -9.25 -17.73
N ASP A 571 38.74 -10.17 -18.67
CA ASP A 571 38.53 -9.92 -20.10
C ASP A 571 37.08 -10.16 -20.52
N HIS A 572 36.34 -11.02 -19.82
CA HIS A 572 34.93 -11.40 -20.12
C HIS A 572 33.95 -10.97 -19.00
N SER A 573 34.28 -9.91 -18.26
CA SER A 573 33.44 -9.41 -17.16
C SER A 573 31.98 -9.11 -17.56
N GLU A 574 31.74 -8.67 -18.80
CA GLU A 574 30.40 -8.41 -19.34
C GLU A 574 29.59 -9.70 -19.51
N GLU A 575 30.15 -10.69 -20.23
CA GLU A 575 29.51 -11.99 -20.45
C GLU A 575 29.23 -12.73 -19.13
N ILE A 576 30.13 -12.62 -18.15
CA ILE A 576 29.97 -13.23 -16.84
C ILE A 576 28.83 -12.58 -16.07
N VAL A 577 28.72 -11.25 -16.08
CA VAL A 577 27.63 -10.54 -15.40
C VAL A 577 26.30 -10.81 -16.09
N ASP A 578 26.26 -10.86 -17.42
CA ASP A 578 25.04 -11.17 -18.17
C ASP A 578 24.58 -12.61 -17.90
N THR A 579 25.52 -13.56 -17.91
CA THR A 579 25.26 -14.95 -17.56
C THR A 579 24.79 -15.10 -16.10
N ALA A 580 25.46 -14.42 -15.16
CA ALA A 580 25.07 -14.43 -13.75
C ALA A 580 23.68 -13.81 -13.53
N THR A 581 23.36 -12.73 -14.25
CA THR A 581 22.06 -12.04 -14.17
C THR A 581 20.95 -12.92 -14.74
N MET A 582 21.23 -13.65 -15.83
CA MET A 582 20.31 -14.64 -16.39
C MET A 582 20.03 -15.80 -15.42
N TYR A 583 21.03 -16.23 -14.63
CA TYR A 583 20.86 -17.31 -13.64
C TYR A 583 20.42 -16.84 -12.25
N LEU A 584 20.44 -15.54 -11.96
CA LEU A 584 20.07 -14.99 -10.65
C LEU A 584 18.63 -15.33 -10.23
N PRO A 585 17.60 -15.25 -11.10
CA PRO A 585 16.23 -15.65 -10.73
C PRO A 585 16.13 -17.15 -10.42
N LEU A 586 16.87 -17.99 -11.16
CA LEU A 586 16.94 -19.43 -10.91
C LEU A 586 17.60 -19.70 -9.55
N PHE A 587 18.70 -19.00 -9.24
CA PHE A 587 19.39 -19.08 -7.95
C PHE A 587 18.49 -18.67 -6.78
N LEU A 588 17.73 -17.58 -6.93
CA LEU A 588 16.77 -17.11 -5.94
C LEU A 588 15.63 -18.13 -5.74
N ALA A 589 15.09 -18.67 -6.84
CA ALA A 589 14.05 -19.69 -6.82
C ALA A 589 14.55 -20.97 -6.11
N MET A 590 15.76 -21.43 -6.41
CA MET A 590 16.39 -22.56 -5.73
C MET A 590 16.59 -22.31 -4.23
N THR A 591 16.93 -21.08 -3.84
CA THR A 591 17.12 -20.70 -2.43
C THR A 591 15.78 -20.68 -1.68
N ILE A 592 14.74 -20.06 -2.24
CA ILE A 592 13.40 -19.96 -1.63
C ILE A 592 12.74 -21.34 -1.50
N THR A 593 12.96 -22.22 -2.47
CA THR A 593 12.44 -23.60 -2.48
C THR A 593 13.27 -24.57 -1.64
N GLY A 594 14.43 -24.12 -1.12
CA GLY A 594 15.37 -24.96 -0.34
C GLY A 594 16.02 -26.07 -1.17
N CYS A 595 16.06 -25.92 -2.50
CA CYS A 595 16.64 -26.88 -3.44
C CYS A 595 18.03 -26.51 -3.91
N PHE A 596 18.64 -25.50 -3.29
CA PHE A 596 19.93 -24.95 -3.65
C PHE A 596 20.98 -26.03 -3.99
N ILE A 597 21.23 -26.94 -3.07
CA ILE A 597 22.27 -27.98 -3.22
C ILE A 597 21.97 -28.91 -4.41
N LEU A 598 20.72 -29.39 -4.53
CA LEU A 598 20.33 -30.30 -5.61
C LEU A 598 20.29 -29.62 -6.97
N GLY A 599 19.83 -28.37 -7.03
CA GLY A 599 19.77 -27.60 -8.27
C GLY A 599 21.17 -27.20 -8.76
N THR A 600 22.09 -26.81 -7.87
CA THR A 600 23.48 -26.55 -8.23
C THR A 600 24.18 -27.81 -8.74
N ILE A 601 23.95 -28.96 -8.10
CA ILE A 601 24.47 -30.26 -8.57
C ILE A 601 23.90 -30.61 -9.95
N ALA A 602 22.61 -30.42 -10.18
CA ALA A 602 21.98 -30.71 -11.47
C ALA A 602 22.53 -29.82 -12.60
N ILE A 603 22.70 -28.52 -12.36
CA ILE A 603 23.31 -27.60 -13.33
C ILE A 603 24.77 -27.99 -13.61
N TYR A 604 25.53 -28.39 -12.59
CA TYR A 604 26.91 -28.85 -12.75
C TYR A 604 27.02 -30.12 -13.63
N PHE A 605 26.03 -31.01 -13.57
CA PHE A 605 25.96 -32.20 -14.44
C PHE A 605 25.30 -31.94 -15.80
N GLY A 606 25.10 -30.67 -16.19
CA GLY A 606 24.59 -30.30 -17.50
C GLY A 606 23.08 -30.52 -17.68
N VAL A 607 22.33 -30.66 -16.59
CA VAL A 607 20.87 -30.73 -16.68
C VAL A 607 20.35 -29.38 -17.20
N PRO A 608 19.57 -29.35 -18.30
CA PRO A 608 19.07 -28.10 -18.85
C PRO A 608 18.29 -27.31 -17.81
N THR A 609 18.55 -26.01 -17.74
CA THR A 609 18.02 -25.12 -16.69
C THR A 609 16.50 -25.06 -16.65
N GLY A 610 15.82 -25.35 -17.77
CA GLY A 610 14.36 -25.52 -17.83
C GLY A 610 13.84 -26.62 -16.91
N TYR A 611 14.56 -27.74 -16.76
CA TYR A 611 14.15 -28.83 -15.86
C TYR A 611 14.33 -28.45 -14.38
N VAL A 612 15.39 -27.70 -14.06
CA VAL A 612 15.62 -27.19 -12.70
C VAL A 612 14.51 -26.19 -12.33
N TRP A 613 14.12 -25.32 -13.28
CA TRP A 613 12.96 -24.44 -13.13
C TRP A 613 11.66 -25.20 -12.89
N ALA A 614 11.34 -26.18 -13.74
CA ALA A 614 10.15 -27.00 -13.59
C ALA A 614 10.08 -27.67 -12.21
N TYR A 615 11.18 -28.24 -11.75
CA TYR A 615 11.28 -28.85 -10.42
C TYR A 615 11.09 -27.84 -9.28
N CYS A 616 11.71 -26.67 -9.35
CA CYS A 616 11.50 -25.59 -8.37
C CYS A 616 10.04 -25.14 -8.31
N THR A 617 9.39 -24.98 -9.47
CA THR A 617 7.98 -24.56 -9.56
C THR A 617 7.04 -25.62 -9.00
N ILE A 618 7.24 -26.89 -9.35
CA ILE A 618 6.48 -28.03 -8.80
C ILE A 618 6.62 -28.05 -7.28
N ARG A 619 7.85 -27.99 -6.74
CA ARG A 619 8.06 -28.03 -5.30
C ARG A 619 7.49 -26.80 -4.58
N PHE A 620 7.48 -25.64 -5.23
CA PHE A 620 6.85 -24.44 -4.70
C PHE A 620 5.33 -24.61 -4.60
N LEU A 621 4.69 -25.11 -5.65
CA LEU A 621 3.24 -25.35 -5.70
C LEU A 621 2.79 -26.44 -4.73
N PHE A 622 3.58 -27.51 -4.60
CA PHE A 622 3.27 -28.65 -3.71
C PHE A 622 3.88 -28.53 -2.33
N ARG A 623 4.37 -27.35 -1.92
CA ARG A 623 4.94 -27.17 -0.58
C ARG A 623 3.83 -27.44 0.46
N PRO A 624 3.92 -28.52 1.26
CA PRO A 624 2.84 -28.90 2.15
C PRO A 624 2.61 -27.74 3.12
N ARG A 625 1.41 -27.13 3.06
CA ARG A 625 1.00 -26.06 3.97
C ARG A 625 1.19 -26.55 5.39
N ARG A 626 2.22 -26.06 6.07
CA ARG A 626 2.46 -26.36 7.49
C ARG A 626 1.16 -26.07 8.23
N LYS A 627 0.52 -27.11 8.75
CA LYS A 627 -0.68 -26.99 9.59
C LYS A 627 -0.35 -26.00 10.71
N LYS A 628 -0.99 -24.84 10.70
CA LYS A 628 -0.85 -23.84 11.77
C LYS A 628 -1.28 -24.53 13.06
N LEU A 629 -0.33 -24.76 13.97
CA LEU A 629 -0.66 -25.08 15.35
C LEU A 629 -1.51 -23.94 15.90
N SER A 630 -2.77 -24.25 16.23
CA SER A 630 -3.69 -23.30 16.86
C SER A 630 -3.10 -22.83 18.20
N PRO A 631 -3.08 -21.52 18.50
CA PRO A 631 -2.64 -21.01 19.79
C PRO A 631 -3.77 -21.25 20.81
N LYS A 632 -3.80 -22.44 21.41
CA LYS A 632 -4.63 -22.70 22.59
C LYS A 632 -3.73 -22.94 23.80
N LYS A 633 -3.94 -22.09 24.81
CA LYS A 633 -3.50 -22.17 26.22
C LYS A 633 -2.14 -21.51 26.56
N ALA A 634 -2.13 -20.17 26.54
CA ALA A 634 -1.20 -19.36 27.32
C ALA A 634 -1.96 -18.31 28.17
N ALA A 635 -3.00 -18.74 28.86
CA ALA A 635 -3.64 -17.96 29.91
C ALA A 635 -3.96 -18.90 31.07
N VAL A 636 -3.86 -18.40 32.30
CA VAL A 636 -3.96 -19.11 33.60
C VAL A 636 -2.64 -19.68 34.12
N LYS A 637 -1.76 -18.80 34.61
CA LYS A 637 -0.95 -19.01 35.85
C LYS A 637 -0.14 -17.77 36.24
N LYS A 638 -0.80 -16.70 36.68
CA LYS A 638 -0.19 -15.69 37.56
C LYS A 638 -1.25 -15.06 38.48
N SER A 639 -1.61 -15.76 39.56
CA SER A 639 -2.10 -15.11 40.79
C SER A 639 -1.75 -15.96 42.01
N LYS A 640 -0.76 -15.49 42.78
CA LYS A 640 -0.55 -15.70 44.23
C LYS A 640 0.90 -15.35 44.60
N LYS A 641 1.18 -14.06 44.81
CA LYS A 641 2.12 -13.56 45.84
C LYS A 641 2.18 -12.02 45.83
N LYS A 642 1.45 -11.40 46.76
CA LYS A 642 1.96 -10.37 47.68
C LYS A 642 0.83 -9.87 48.58
N LYS A 643 0.83 -10.36 49.83
CA LYS A 643 0.35 -9.59 50.99
C LYS A 643 1.41 -8.53 51.28
N GLY A 644 0.99 -7.31 51.56
CA GLY A 644 1.90 -6.24 51.98
C GLY A 644 1.22 -4.87 52.04
N THR A 645 0.64 -4.58 53.21
CA THR A 645 0.50 -3.27 53.88
C THR A 645 -0.33 -2.15 53.23
N ALA A 646 -1.37 -1.80 53.99
CA ALA A 646 -2.22 -0.64 53.89
C ALA A 646 -1.47 0.69 54.10
N ASN A 647 -1.88 1.74 53.39
CA ASN A 647 -2.19 3.05 54.00
C ASN A 647 -2.81 4.03 52.99
N GLY A 648 -3.90 4.71 53.41
CA GLY A 648 -4.46 5.95 52.85
C GLY A 648 -5.07 5.84 51.45
N GLY A 649 -6.27 6.33 51.13
CA GLY A 649 -7.07 7.41 51.68
C GLY A 649 -7.76 8.12 50.50
N ALA A 650 -8.91 8.73 50.76
CA ALA A 650 -9.69 9.60 49.88
C ALA A 650 -10.62 8.94 48.83
N LYS A 651 -11.87 8.82 49.29
CA LYS A 651 -13.10 9.03 48.51
C LYS A 651 -12.98 10.22 47.55
N THR A 652 -13.52 10.07 46.34
CA THR A 652 -14.57 10.96 45.80
C THR A 652 -15.28 10.31 44.62
N LYS A 653 -16.61 10.35 44.67
CA LYS A 653 -17.58 10.08 43.59
C LYS A 653 -17.78 11.35 42.76
N SER A 654 -18.42 11.17 41.59
CA SER A 654 -18.93 12.18 40.64
C SER A 654 -17.85 12.68 39.69
N GLN A 655 -17.98 12.63 38.36
CA GLN A 655 -19.17 12.71 37.49
C GLN A 655 -18.90 11.98 36.17
#